data_AF-A0A8D0G6N1-F1
#
_entry.id   AF-A0A8D0G6N1-F1
#
_cell.length_a   1.000
_cell.length_b   1.000
_cell.length_c   1.000
_cell.angle_alpha   90.00
_cell.angle_beta   90.00
_cell.angle_gamma   90.00
#
_symmetry.space_group_name_H-M   'P 1'
#
loop_
_entity.id
_entity.type
_entity.pdbx_description
1 polymer ?
#
loop_
_entity_poly.entity_id
_entity_poly.type
_entity_poly.pdbx_seq_one_letter_code
_entity_poly.pdbx_strand_id
1 'polypeptide(L)'
;MAAALRSSRYLGLLQRGPASRSCSGAAMAAAAEPPLPSAPAGPGWLGSLRFDNRALRALPLDPCGENVPRPVPDACFSRTRPSPVANPRLVAMSLPALALLGLEPPPLRAPREEEQLEAEVALYFSGNRPLPGAEPAAHCYCGHQFGSFAGQLGDGAAVYLGEVLNPSGERWEIQLKGAGLTPFSRQADGRKVLRSSIREFLCSEAMFHLGIPTTRAGTCVTSDSEVIRDIFYDGNPKKERCTIVLRIAPTFIRFGSFEIFKPVDEYTGRKGPSVNRNDIRIQMLNYVIGTFYPEIQEAHSGNSVPRNAAFFREVTRRTARMVAEWQCVGFCHGVLNTDNMSIVGLTIDYGPFGFMDRYDPEHICNGSDNSGRYAYNKQPEICKWNLGKLAEALVPELPLEISELILEEEYDVEFEKHYLQKMRKKLGLIQLELEDDDKLVSELLETMRLTGGDFTNTFRFLSLFLVDPDPLKLEDFLEKFAKQCASLEELKVAFRPQMDPRQLSMMLMLAQSNPQLLALIGTKANINKELDRIEQFSKLQQLTAADLLSRNKGHWKEWLQKYRARLEKEIGSVSDAEVWNAERVKIMNSNNPKYILRNYIAQNAIEAAENGDFTEVRKVLKLLEKPYELKESFDVQEELEEEEAVAGAAACSSVSRIRLPYSSKPPLWASELCVT
;
A
#
# COMPACT_ATOMS: atom_id res chain seq x y z
N MET A 1 -64.54 26.76 -43.00
CA MET A 1 -65.97 27.09 -42.82
C MET A 1 -66.06 28.24 -41.82
N ALA A 2 -66.86 29.27 -42.07
CA ALA A 2 -66.79 30.56 -41.38
C ALA A 2 -67.90 30.77 -40.32
N ALA A 3 -67.86 31.94 -39.66
CA ALA A 3 -68.75 32.46 -38.60
C ALA A 3 -68.54 31.84 -37.19
N ALA A 4 -68.25 32.55 -36.09
CA ALA A 4 -68.39 33.95 -35.60
C ALA A 4 -69.61 34.22 -34.69
N LEU A 5 -69.48 35.29 -33.89
CA LEU A 5 -70.48 35.91 -32.97
C LEU A 5 -70.61 35.22 -31.59
N ARG A 6 -70.77 35.92 -30.44
CA ARG A 6 -70.71 37.38 -30.12
C ARG A 6 -70.59 37.59 -28.59
N SER A 7 -69.94 38.71 -28.18
CA SER A 7 -70.25 39.66 -27.07
C SER A 7 -70.79 39.12 -25.70
N SER A 8 -70.43 39.63 -24.52
CA SER A 8 -70.28 41.06 -24.18
C SER A 8 -69.67 41.30 -22.77
N ARG A 9 -68.68 42.20 -22.66
CA ARG A 9 -68.47 43.36 -21.73
C ARG A 9 -68.79 43.22 -20.21
N TYR A 10 -68.24 44.02 -19.26
CA TYR A 10 -67.80 45.44 -19.25
C TYR A 10 -66.75 45.71 -18.14
N LEU A 11 -65.72 46.55 -18.42
CA LEU A 11 -64.90 47.48 -17.57
C LEU A 11 -64.56 47.14 -16.07
N GLY A 12 -63.46 47.58 -15.43
CA GLY A 12 -62.36 48.55 -15.66
C GLY A 12 -61.70 48.86 -14.28
N LEU A 13 -60.70 49.73 -14.03
CA LEU A 13 -59.92 50.72 -14.80
C LEU A 13 -58.47 50.84 -14.25
N LEU A 14 -57.47 50.79 -15.15
CA LEU A 14 -56.38 51.78 -15.34
C LEU A 14 -55.61 52.42 -14.14
N GLN A 15 -54.28 52.26 -14.16
CA GLN A 15 -53.18 53.27 -14.13
C GLN A 15 -51.87 52.58 -13.63
N ARG A 16 -50.63 52.87 -14.04
CA ARG A 16 -49.97 53.60 -15.16
C ARG A 16 -48.51 53.07 -15.22
N GLY A 17 -47.91 52.89 -16.40
CA GLY A 17 -46.45 52.67 -16.55
C GLY A 17 -45.68 53.99 -16.75
N PRO A 18 -44.52 54.04 -17.45
CA PRO A 18 -43.63 52.99 -17.94
C PRO A 18 -42.12 53.23 -17.55
N ALA A 19 -41.17 52.32 -17.83
CA ALA A 19 -40.18 52.38 -18.95
C ALA A 19 -38.78 52.01 -18.37
N SER A 20 -37.76 51.51 -19.08
CA SER A 20 -37.61 50.85 -20.39
C SER A 20 -36.17 50.29 -20.53
N ARG A 21 -35.97 49.19 -21.31
CA ARG A 21 -34.85 48.87 -22.25
C ARG A 21 -33.38 49.30 -21.91
N SER A 22 -32.32 48.54 -22.19
CA SER A 22 -32.15 47.27 -22.94
C SER A 22 -30.72 46.70 -22.76
N CYS A 23 -30.52 45.46 -23.22
CA CYS A 23 -29.30 44.65 -23.23
C CYS A 23 -27.96 45.33 -23.62
N SER A 24 -26.88 44.87 -22.99
CA SER A 24 -25.59 44.60 -23.64
C SER A 24 -24.84 43.50 -22.87
N GLY A 25 -24.25 42.52 -23.57
CA GLY A 25 -23.53 41.42 -22.93
C GLY A 25 -22.13 41.81 -22.43
N ALA A 26 -21.62 41.05 -21.46
CA ALA A 26 -20.23 41.05 -21.02
C ALA A 26 -19.80 39.63 -20.64
N ALA A 27 -18.53 39.29 -20.86
CA ALA A 27 -18.00 37.95 -20.67
C ALA A 27 -18.06 37.49 -19.20
N MET A 28 -18.27 36.19 -18.96
CA MET A 28 -18.04 35.58 -17.65
C MET A 28 -16.54 35.49 -17.39
N ALA A 29 -15.99 36.48 -16.68
CA ALA A 29 -14.71 36.36 -16.02
C ALA A 29 -14.83 35.36 -14.86
N ALA A 30 -13.76 34.59 -14.61
CA ALA A 30 -13.70 33.67 -13.47
C ALA A 30 -13.87 34.45 -12.15
N ALA A 31 -14.89 34.10 -11.37
CA ALA A 31 -15.11 34.69 -10.06
C ALA A 31 -14.10 34.11 -9.06
N ALA A 32 -13.31 34.98 -8.43
CA ALA A 32 -12.45 34.59 -7.31
C ALA A 32 -13.31 34.07 -6.14
N GLU A 33 -12.85 32.99 -5.49
CA GLU A 33 -13.54 32.43 -4.32
C GLU A 33 -13.59 33.45 -3.16
N PRO A 34 -14.70 33.53 -2.42
CA PRO A 34 -14.81 34.42 -1.27
C PRO A 34 -13.90 33.94 -0.12
N PRO A 35 -13.35 34.85 0.71
CA PRO A 35 -12.49 34.48 1.82
C PRO A 35 -13.23 33.62 2.85
N LEU A 36 -12.61 32.51 3.24
CA LEU A 36 -13.14 31.57 4.24
C LEU A 36 -13.35 32.27 5.61
N PRO A 37 -14.41 31.94 6.35
CA PRO A 37 -14.59 32.43 7.71
C PRO A 37 -13.48 31.92 8.63
N SER A 38 -12.99 32.77 9.53
CA SER A 38 -11.96 32.40 10.50
C SER A 38 -12.45 31.31 11.45
N ALA A 39 -11.81 30.14 11.40
CA ALA A 39 -12.11 29.04 12.31
C ALA A 39 -11.89 29.44 13.79
N PRO A 40 -12.72 28.97 14.73
CA PRO A 40 -12.49 29.19 16.16
C PRO A 40 -11.21 28.47 16.58
N ALA A 41 -10.27 29.20 17.18
CA ALA A 41 -9.01 28.65 17.63
C ALA A 41 -9.24 27.56 18.69
N GLY A 42 -8.92 26.31 18.36
CA GLY A 42 -8.84 25.23 19.34
C GLY A 42 -7.71 25.49 20.34
N PRO A 43 -7.79 24.97 21.57
CA PRO A 43 -6.64 24.96 22.47
C PRO A 43 -5.53 24.07 21.89
N GLY A 44 -4.27 24.48 22.06
CA GLY A 44 -3.10 23.69 21.67
C GLY A 44 -2.71 23.79 20.19
N TRP A 45 -1.60 23.13 19.87
CA TRP A 45 -1.00 23.05 18.53
C TRP A 45 -1.96 22.45 17.46
N LEU A 46 -2.86 21.54 17.85
CA LEU A 46 -3.92 21.00 16.98
C LEU A 46 -4.97 22.04 16.56
N GLY A 47 -5.11 23.14 17.30
CA GLY A 47 -5.97 24.26 16.94
C GLY A 47 -5.52 25.04 15.70
N SER A 48 -4.34 24.73 15.15
CA SER A 48 -3.81 25.33 13.91
C SER A 48 -4.42 24.75 12.62
N LEU A 49 -5.04 23.55 12.70
CA LEU A 49 -5.58 22.84 11.56
C LEU A 49 -6.66 23.65 10.83
N ARG A 50 -6.50 23.81 9.50
CA ARG A 50 -7.45 24.52 8.65
C ARG A 50 -8.22 23.55 7.78
N PHE A 51 -9.41 23.16 8.24
CA PHE A 51 -10.28 22.27 7.47
C PHE A 51 -10.92 22.98 6.27
N ASP A 52 -10.82 22.35 5.11
CA ASP A 52 -11.43 22.73 3.84
C ASP A 52 -11.99 21.49 3.14
N ASN A 53 -13.14 21.03 3.62
CA ASN A 53 -13.83 19.79 3.21
C ASN A 53 -14.42 19.89 1.78
N ARG A 54 -13.57 20.08 0.77
CA ARG A 54 -13.92 20.22 -0.64
C ARG A 54 -14.66 18.99 -1.17
N ALA A 55 -14.23 17.77 -0.82
CA ALA A 55 -14.88 16.52 -1.22
C ALA A 55 -16.36 16.50 -0.82
N LEU A 56 -16.67 16.85 0.43
CA LEU A 56 -18.05 16.85 0.95
C LEU A 56 -18.92 17.98 0.36
N ARG A 57 -18.33 19.03 -0.20
CA ARG A 57 -19.04 20.11 -0.92
C ARG A 57 -19.19 19.81 -2.42
N ALA A 58 -18.22 19.10 -2.99
CA ALA A 58 -18.13 18.83 -4.43
C ALA A 58 -18.81 17.53 -4.85
N LEU A 59 -19.04 16.58 -3.93
CA LEU A 59 -19.60 15.26 -4.21
C LEU A 59 -20.91 15.01 -3.42
N PRO A 60 -21.85 14.19 -3.95
CA PRO A 60 -23.12 13.94 -3.29
C PRO A 60 -22.99 13.28 -1.91
N LEU A 61 -23.68 13.86 -0.93
CA LEU A 61 -23.83 13.34 0.42
C LEU A 61 -25.16 12.59 0.57
N ASP A 62 -25.11 11.47 1.28
CA ASP A 62 -26.27 10.72 1.75
C ASP A 62 -27.14 11.60 2.66
N PRO A 63 -28.44 11.79 2.36
CA PRO A 63 -29.34 12.56 3.21
C PRO A 63 -29.69 11.85 4.53
N CYS A 64 -29.44 10.55 4.64
CA CYS A 64 -29.73 9.78 5.85
C CYS A 64 -28.63 9.97 6.91
N GLY A 65 -29.03 10.47 8.09
CA GLY A 65 -28.15 10.66 9.24
C GLY A 65 -27.94 9.41 10.12
N GLU A 66 -28.50 8.26 9.76
CA GLU A 66 -28.36 7.03 10.55
C GLU A 66 -27.01 6.35 10.34
N ASN A 67 -26.24 6.23 11.43
CA ASN A 67 -24.93 5.57 11.47
C ASN A 67 -25.06 4.07 11.82
N VAL A 68 -25.78 3.32 10.99
CA VAL A 68 -25.96 1.86 11.11
C VAL A 68 -25.67 1.19 9.77
N PRO A 69 -25.16 -0.07 9.73
CA PRO A 69 -24.83 -0.74 8.47
C PRO A 69 -26.04 -0.86 7.52
N ARG A 70 -25.94 -0.27 6.32
CA ARG A 70 -27.04 -0.20 5.34
C ARG A 70 -26.54 0.09 3.90
N PRO A 71 -27.36 -0.20 2.87
CA PRO A 71 -27.14 0.35 1.53
C PRO A 71 -27.15 1.90 1.54
N VAL A 72 -26.28 2.49 0.71
CA VAL A 72 -26.17 3.95 0.51
C VAL A 72 -26.25 4.21 -1.01
N PRO A 73 -27.46 4.27 -1.58
CA PRO A 73 -27.66 4.66 -2.97
C PRO A 73 -27.40 6.15 -3.16
N ASP A 74 -27.16 6.54 -4.41
CA ASP A 74 -27.22 7.94 -4.87
C ASP A 74 -26.23 8.92 -4.21
N ALA A 75 -25.23 8.43 -3.45
CA ALA A 75 -24.25 9.24 -2.74
C ALA A 75 -22.82 8.68 -2.79
N CYS A 76 -21.83 9.57 -2.72
CA CYS A 76 -20.40 9.23 -2.60
C CYS A 76 -19.96 9.13 -1.13
N PHE A 77 -20.57 9.90 -0.23
CA PHE A 77 -20.21 9.94 1.18
C PHE A 77 -21.47 9.89 2.06
N SER A 78 -21.37 9.26 3.24
CA SER A 78 -22.40 9.32 4.27
C SER A 78 -21.82 9.90 5.56
N ARG A 79 -22.55 10.79 6.23
CA ARG A 79 -22.08 11.42 7.47
C ARG A 79 -22.06 10.38 8.60
N THR A 80 -20.94 10.30 9.30
CA THR A 80 -20.72 9.36 10.41
C THR A 80 -20.09 10.11 11.58
N ARG A 81 -19.79 9.43 12.69
CA ARG A 81 -18.98 9.97 13.78
C ARG A 81 -18.07 8.87 14.32
N PRO A 82 -16.82 9.18 14.71
CA PRO A 82 -16.00 8.26 15.47
C PRO A 82 -16.71 7.81 16.75
N SER A 83 -16.63 6.50 17.04
CA SER A 83 -17.04 5.91 18.30
C SER A 83 -15.84 5.91 19.27
N PRO A 84 -15.92 6.59 20.42
CA PRO A 84 -14.83 6.65 21.40
C PRO A 84 -14.36 5.27 21.89
N VAL A 85 -13.16 5.24 22.47
CA VAL A 85 -12.51 4.09 23.13
C VAL A 85 -12.08 4.43 24.55
N ALA A 86 -11.92 3.45 25.42
CA ALA A 86 -11.49 3.64 26.80
C ALA A 86 -9.97 3.88 26.88
N ASN A 87 -9.54 4.90 27.61
CA ASN A 87 -8.12 5.19 27.92
C ASN A 87 -7.17 5.11 26.70
N PRO A 88 -7.35 5.98 25.68
CA PRO A 88 -6.49 5.98 24.51
C PRO A 88 -5.04 6.33 24.88
N ARG A 89 -4.08 5.60 24.32
CA ARG A 89 -2.64 5.75 24.56
C ARG A 89 -1.86 5.74 23.25
N LEU A 90 -0.89 6.64 23.09
CA LEU A 90 -0.09 6.74 21.89
C LEU A 90 0.96 5.60 21.83
N VAL A 91 0.91 4.79 20.78
CA VAL A 91 1.96 3.80 20.49
C VAL A 91 3.14 4.52 19.83
N ALA A 92 2.88 5.20 18.71
CA ALA A 92 3.87 5.99 17.97
C ALA A 92 3.19 7.08 17.13
N MET A 93 3.96 8.12 16.77
CA MET A 93 3.58 9.14 15.77
C MET A 93 4.71 9.32 14.75
N SER A 94 4.38 9.63 13.51
CA SER A 94 5.34 10.01 12.48
C SER A 94 5.33 11.53 12.32
N LEU A 95 6.43 12.17 12.72
CA LEU A 95 6.59 13.62 12.54
C LEU A 95 6.62 14.02 11.06
N PRO A 96 7.31 13.29 10.14
CA PRO A 96 7.24 13.57 8.70
C PRO A 96 5.84 13.42 8.09
N ALA A 97 4.94 12.62 8.67
CA ALA A 97 3.56 12.52 8.21
C ALA A 97 2.67 13.63 8.77
N LEU A 98 2.83 13.99 10.05
CA LEU A 98 2.10 15.10 10.68
C LEU A 98 2.49 16.46 10.08
N ALA A 99 3.75 16.65 9.69
CA ALA A 99 4.22 17.85 9.01
C ALA A 99 3.44 18.17 7.71
N LEU A 100 2.90 17.17 7.02
CA LEU A 100 2.03 17.37 5.84
C LEU A 100 0.78 18.21 6.17
N LEU A 101 0.29 18.12 7.41
CA LEU A 101 -0.86 18.86 7.92
C LEU A 101 -0.49 20.26 8.48
N GLY A 102 0.79 20.65 8.40
CA GLY A 102 1.33 21.82 9.10
C GLY A 102 1.48 21.61 10.62
N LEU A 103 1.45 20.36 11.09
CA LEU A 103 1.54 20.02 12.50
C LEU A 103 2.99 19.70 12.90
N GLU A 104 3.70 20.73 13.38
CA GLU A 104 4.98 20.57 14.07
C GLU A 104 4.76 20.51 15.60
N PRO A 105 5.36 19.55 16.33
CA PRO A 105 5.29 19.53 17.79
C PRO A 105 5.89 20.80 18.40
N PRO A 106 5.32 21.34 19.49
CA PRO A 106 5.96 22.44 20.23
C PRO A 106 7.31 21.98 20.80
N PRO A 107 8.29 22.90 20.97
CA PRO A 107 9.59 22.54 21.54
C PRO A 107 9.46 22.14 23.01
N LEU A 108 9.46 20.82 23.24
CA LEU A 108 9.36 20.18 24.56
C LEU A 108 10.63 20.42 25.38
N ARG A 109 10.47 20.77 26.66
CA ARG A 109 11.57 21.10 27.60
C ARG A 109 11.62 20.17 28.81
N ALA A 110 10.54 19.46 29.11
CA ALA A 110 10.47 18.50 30.21
C ALA A 110 9.64 17.25 29.84
N PRO A 111 9.95 16.05 30.40
CA PRO A 111 9.21 14.82 30.10
C PRO A 111 7.70 14.89 30.39
N ARG A 112 7.27 15.73 31.34
CA ARG A 112 5.83 15.97 31.62
C ARG A 112 5.10 16.69 30.48
N GLU A 113 5.80 17.50 29.69
CA GLU A 113 5.22 18.17 28.52
C GLU A 113 5.05 17.17 27.37
N GLU A 114 5.98 16.22 27.22
CA GLU A 114 5.88 15.10 26.28
C GLU A 114 4.70 14.18 26.61
N GLU A 115 4.57 13.76 27.87
CA GLU A 115 3.44 12.93 28.34
C GLU A 115 2.08 13.61 28.11
N GLN A 116 1.99 14.93 28.35
CA GLN A 116 0.79 15.72 28.09
C GLN A 116 0.47 15.83 26.59
N LEU A 117 1.49 16.02 25.75
CA LEU A 117 1.34 16.03 24.30
C LEU A 117 0.87 14.66 23.79
N GLU A 118 1.48 13.56 24.22
CA GLU A 118 1.07 12.21 23.83
C GLU A 118 -0.37 11.89 24.24
N ALA A 119 -0.79 12.32 25.44
CA ALA A 119 -2.17 12.18 25.91
C ALA A 119 -3.16 13.01 25.08
N GLU A 120 -2.80 14.25 24.69
CA GLU A 120 -3.62 15.09 23.80
C GLU A 120 -3.74 14.46 22.40
N VAL A 121 -2.61 14.08 21.79
CA VAL A 121 -2.53 13.36 20.50
C VAL A 121 -3.44 12.14 20.52
N ALA A 122 -3.32 11.30 21.55
CA ALA A 122 -4.13 10.09 21.71
C ALA A 122 -5.63 10.41 21.85
N LEU A 123 -6.01 11.47 22.56
CA LEU A 123 -7.40 11.85 22.76
C LEU A 123 -8.09 12.32 21.46
N TYR A 124 -7.41 13.12 20.63
CA TYR A 124 -7.99 13.60 19.37
C TYR A 124 -7.93 12.53 18.27
N PHE A 125 -6.78 11.87 18.07
CA PHE A 125 -6.60 10.91 16.96
C PHE A 125 -7.10 9.48 17.27
N SER A 126 -7.64 9.21 18.46
CA SER A 126 -8.55 8.07 18.69
C SER A 126 -10.00 8.36 18.28
N GLY A 127 -10.35 9.63 18.02
CA GLY A 127 -11.73 10.08 17.81
C GLY A 127 -12.51 10.30 19.11
N ASN A 128 -11.89 10.18 20.29
CA ASN A 128 -12.52 10.47 21.57
C ASN A 128 -12.92 11.95 21.72
N ARG A 129 -12.18 12.85 21.06
CA ARG A 129 -12.49 14.28 20.99
C ARG A 129 -12.47 14.74 19.53
N PRO A 130 -13.51 15.45 19.04
CA PRO A 130 -13.52 15.93 17.66
C PRO A 130 -12.45 17.01 17.46
N LEU A 131 -11.74 16.96 16.33
CA LEU A 131 -10.88 18.06 15.89
C LEU A 131 -11.75 19.28 15.52
N PRO A 132 -11.36 20.51 15.91
CA PRO A 132 -12.09 21.73 15.52
C PRO A 132 -12.16 21.86 14.00
N GLY A 133 -13.37 22.00 13.45
CA GLY A 133 -13.59 22.13 11.99
C GLY A 133 -13.74 20.81 11.21
N ALA A 134 -13.51 19.65 11.86
CA ALA A 134 -13.76 18.36 11.23
C ALA A 134 -15.26 18.13 10.93
N GLU A 135 -15.55 17.53 9.78
CA GLU A 135 -16.89 17.11 9.37
C GLU A 135 -16.87 15.61 9.05
N PRO A 136 -17.07 14.72 10.04
CA PRO A 136 -16.79 13.32 9.81
C PRO A 136 -17.78 12.62 8.87
N ALA A 137 -17.24 11.77 8.00
CA ALA A 137 -17.95 11.04 6.96
C ALA A 137 -17.32 9.66 6.71
N ALA A 138 -17.95 8.86 5.87
CA ALA A 138 -17.42 7.60 5.37
C ALA A 138 -17.71 7.49 3.86
N HIS A 139 -16.74 7.04 3.08
CA HIS A 139 -16.83 6.93 1.63
C HIS A 139 -17.61 5.68 1.21
N CYS A 140 -18.57 5.84 0.30
CA CYS A 140 -19.24 4.74 -0.42
C CYS A 140 -18.41 4.33 -1.64
N TYR A 141 -18.01 3.06 -1.71
CA TYR A 141 -17.35 2.48 -2.88
C TYR A 141 -17.77 1.02 -3.08
N CYS A 142 -17.48 0.47 -4.25
CA CYS A 142 -17.60 -0.96 -4.57
C CYS A 142 -16.20 -1.57 -4.78
N GLY A 143 -16.12 -2.85 -5.16
CA GLY A 143 -14.85 -3.51 -5.47
C GLY A 143 -15.03 -4.88 -6.12
N HIS A 144 -14.09 -5.30 -6.96
CA HIS A 144 -13.89 -6.69 -7.35
C HIS A 144 -12.91 -7.35 -6.36
N GLN A 145 -13.44 -8.20 -5.48
CA GLN A 145 -12.66 -8.91 -4.47
C GLN A 145 -12.27 -10.29 -4.99
N PHE A 146 -10.96 -10.55 -5.07
CA PHE A 146 -10.38 -11.75 -5.70
C PHE A 146 -10.86 -12.03 -7.14
N GLY A 147 -11.24 -10.97 -7.87
CA GLY A 147 -11.74 -11.03 -9.25
C GLY A 147 -13.28 -11.04 -9.36
N SER A 148 -14.01 -11.29 -8.28
CA SER A 148 -15.48 -11.32 -8.26
C SER A 148 -16.06 -10.00 -7.76
N PHE A 149 -17.07 -9.46 -8.45
CA PHE A 149 -17.67 -8.20 -8.02
C PHE A 149 -18.39 -8.34 -6.66
N ALA A 150 -18.01 -7.51 -5.69
CA ALA A 150 -18.49 -7.63 -4.31
C ALA A 150 -19.80 -6.86 -4.04
N GLY A 151 -20.25 -5.98 -4.93
CA GLY A 151 -21.32 -5.03 -4.66
C GLY A 151 -20.85 -3.88 -3.77
N GLN A 152 -21.75 -3.28 -2.99
CA GLN A 152 -21.40 -2.18 -2.08
C GLN A 152 -20.40 -2.63 -0.98
N LEU A 153 -19.31 -1.89 -0.88
CA LEU A 153 -18.32 -1.93 0.19
C LEU A 153 -18.40 -0.61 0.95
N GLY A 154 -17.40 0.27 0.81
CA GLY A 154 -17.28 1.54 1.52
C GLY A 154 -16.36 1.45 2.75
N ASP A 155 -16.11 2.60 3.38
CA ASP A 155 -15.24 2.75 4.55
C ASP A 155 -15.85 2.09 5.81
N GLY A 156 -15.86 0.75 5.85
CA GLY A 156 -16.53 -0.03 6.90
C GLY A 156 -15.84 -0.04 8.27
N ALA A 157 -14.65 0.53 8.37
CA ALA A 157 -13.91 0.72 9.62
C ALA A 157 -13.02 1.98 9.57
N ALA A 158 -13.29 2.90 8.65
CA ALA A 158 -12.56 4.15 8.49
C ALA A 158 -13.55 5.31 8.55
N VAL A 159 -13.11 6.43 9.14
CA VAL A 159 -13.90 7.65 9.24
C VAL A 159 -13.04 8.78 8.70
N TYR A 160 -13.41 9.30 7.53
CA TYR A 160 -12.96 10.61 7.06
C TYR A 160 -13.27 11.63 8.16
N LEU A 161 -12.29 12.42 8.59
CA LEU A 161 -12.52 13.55 9.50
C LEU A 161 -12.68 14.86 8.75
N GLY A 162 -11.99 15.00 7.62
CA GLY A 162 -11.91 16.24 6.88
C GLY A 162 -10.73 16.27 5.92
N GLU A 163 -10.65 17.35 5.17
CA GLU A 163 -9.49 17.71 4.37
C GLU A 163 -8.82 18.93 5.02
N VAL A 164 -7.51 18.87 5.26
CA VAL A 164 -6.73 19.94 5.88
C VAL A 164 -5.93 20.68 4.81
N LEU A 165 -5.97 22.02 4.82
CA LEU A 165 -5.02 22.86 4.11
C LEU A 165 -3.79 23.13 4.98
N ASN A 166 -2.63 22.76 4.48
CA ASN A 166 -1.36 23.06 5.14
C ASN A 166 -0.89 24.50 4.85
N PRO A 167 0.19 25.01 5.49
CA PRO A 167 0.69 26.37 5.29
C PRO A 167 1.08 26.71 3.84
N SER A 168 1.43 25.69 3.03
CA SER A 168 1.74 25.83 1.60
C SER A 168 0.49 25.86 0.70
N GLY A 169 -0.70 25.65 1.26
CA GLY A 169 -1.97 25.57 0.52
C GLY A 169 -2.28 24.21 -0.08
N GLU A 170 -1.50 23.17 0.23
CA GLU A 170 -1.76 21.80 -0.21
C GLU A 170 -2.88 21.18 0.63
N ARG A 171 -3.75 20.37 0.00
CA ARG A 171 -4.88 19.72 0.65
C ARG A 171 -4.59 18.25 0.94
N TRP A 172 -4.84 17.85 2.19
CA TRP A 172 -4.62 16.49 2.68
C TRP A 172 -5.91 15.95 3.33
N GLU A 173 -6.50 14.93 2.74
CA GLU A 173 -7.57 14.13 3.34
C GLU A 173 -7.02 13.35 4.55
N ILE A 174 -7.72 13.40 5.68
CA ILE A 174 -7.37 12.65 6.89
C ILE A 174 -8.49 11.71 7.34
N GLN A 175 -8.12 10.48 7.68
CA GLN A 175 -9.05 9.43 8.11
C GLN A 175 -8.57 8.77 9.41
N LEU A 176 -9.51 8.39 10.28
CA LEU A 176 -9.25 7.48 11.41
C LEU A 176 -9.73 6.06 11.08
N LYS A 177 -8.81 5.11 10.97
CA LYS A 177 -9.10 3.70 10.72
C LYS A 177 -9.07 2.91 12.03
N GLY A 178 -10.15 2.20 12.34
CA GLY A 178 -10.46 1.65 13.66
C GLY A 178 -11.47 2.48 14.48
N ALA A 179 -11.97 3.57 13.91
CA ALA A 179 -12.81 4.56 14.59
C ALA A 179 -14.26 4.13 14.86
N GLY A 180 -14.66 2.89 14.57
CA GLY A 180 -15.99 2.36 14.89
C GLY A 180 -16.90 2.18 13.67
N LEU A 181 -18.18 1.94 13.95
CA LEU A 181 -19.19 1.59 12.94
C LEU A 181 -19.53 2.76 12.01
N THR A 182 -19.74 2.42 10.74
CA THR A 182 -20.24 3.29 9.67
C THR A 182 -21.38 2.58 8.93
N PRO A 183 -22.10 3.25 8.01
CA PRO A 183 -23.06 2.58 7.13
C PRO A 183 -22.47 1.44 6.29
N PHE A 184 -21.14 1.40 6.16
CA PHE A 184 -20.40 0.47 5.31
C PHE A 184 -19.77 -0.70 6.08
N SER A 185 -19.95 -0.78 7.41
CA SER A 185 -19.34 -1.85 8.23
C SER A 185 -19.86 -3.26 7.93
N ARG A 186 -21.00 -3.39 7.23
CA ARG A 186 -21.67 -4.66 6.92
C ARG A 186 -21.93 -5.46 8.21
N GLN A 187 -21.17 -6.55 8.44
CA GLN A 187 -21.24 -7.40 9.63
C GLN A 187 -20.05 -7.22 10.58
N ALA A 188 -19.10 -6.33 10.25
CA ALA A 188 -17.94 -6.03 11.10
C ALA A 188 -18.28 -4.97 12.17
N ASP A 189 -17.45 -4.91 13.22
CA ASP A 189 -17.59 -3.98 14.35
C ASP A 189 -17.00 -2.58 14.12
N GLY A 190 -16.40 -2.34 12.95
CA GLY A 190 -15.72 -1.08 12.62
C GLY A 190 -14.41 -0.82 13.38
N ARG A 191 -13.88 -1.81 14.11
CA ARG A 191 -12.64 -1.69 14.91
C ARG A 191 -11.45 -2.38 14.26
N LYS A 192 -10.26 -1.84 14.54
CA LYS A 192 -8.96 -2.44 14.22
C LYS A 192 -8.22 -2.76 15.50
N VAL A 193 -7.23 -3.62 15.39
CA VAL A 193 -6.51 -4.23 16.51
C VAL A 193 -5.04 -3.86 16.46
N LEU A 194 -4.35 -3.96 17.60
CA LEU A 194 -2.99 -3.46 17.78
C LEU A 194 -2.02 -3.98 16.70
N ARG A 195 -1.98 -5.30 16.47
CA ARG A 195 -1.11 -5.93 15.47
C ARG A 195 -1.29 -5.38 14.04
N SER A 196 -2.53 -5.25 13.57
CA SER A 196 -2.81 -4.76 12.21
C SER A 196 -2.54 -3.26 12.08
N SER A 197 -2.81 -2.50 13.15
CA SER A 197 -2.60 -1.06 13.21
C SER A 197 -1.11 -0.70 13.21
N ILE A 198 -0.28 -1.44 13.96
CA ILE A 198 1.19 -1.30 13.95
C ILE A 198 1.75 -1.62 12.56
N ARG A 199 1.30 -2.72 11.93
CA ARG A 199 1.73 -3.10 10.57
C ARG A 199 1.39 -2.01 9.54
N GLU A 200 0.15 -1.50 9.55
CA GLU A 200 -0.27 -0.44 8.63
C GLU A 200 0.51 0.86 8.87
N PHE A 201 0.69 1.27 10.13
CA PHE A 201 1.45 2.46 10.50
C PHE A 201 2.91 2.36 10.04
N LEU A 202 3.63 1.30 10.40
CA LEU A 202 5.04 1.13 10.06
C LEU A 202 5.25 0.96 8.54
N CYS A 203 4.34 0.27 7.84
CA CYS A 203 4.51 0.02 6.40
C CYS A 203 4.22 1.26 5.54
N SER A 204 3.24 2.07 5.94
CA SER A 204 2.97 3.38 5.32
C SER A 204 4.22 4.25 5.31
N GLU A 205 4.90 4.35 6.46
CA GLU A 205 6.08 5.19 6.59
C GLU A 205 7.32 4.55 5.96
N ALA A 206 7.50 3.23 6.07
CA ALA A 206 8.56 2.50 5.36
C ALA A 206 8.50 2.71 3.85
N MET A 207 7.31 2.61 3.24
CA MET A 207 7.13 2.78 1.80
C MET A 207 7.41 4.23 1.36
N PHE A 208 7.01 5.22 2.16
CA PHE A 208 7.35 6.62 1.91
C PHE A 208 8.87 6.86 1.93
N HIS A 209 9.57 6.34 2.95
CA HIS A 209 11.03 6.53 3.09
C HIS A 209 11.86 5.65 2.13
N LEU A 210 11.26 4.62 1.52
CA LEU A 210 11.78 3.92 0.33
C LEU A 210 11.52 4.69 -0.98
N GLY A 211 10.86 5.85 -0.93
CA GLY A 211 10.52 6.66 -2.10
C GLY A 211 9.36 6.11 -2.95
N ILE A 212 8.54 5.21 -2.39
CA ILE A 212 7.41 4.57 -3.08
C ILE A 212 6.13 5.35 -2.76
N PRO A 213 5.32 5.75 -3.77
CA PRO A 213 4.06 6.44 -3.57
C PRO A 213 3.11 5.67 -2.64
N THR A 214 2.64 6.31 -1.57
CA THR A 214 1.81 5.66 -0.53
C THR A 214 0.94 6.64 0.27
N THR A 215 -0.14 6.13 0.86
CA THR A 215 -0.83 6.78 1.98
C THR A 215 0.07 6.82 3.21
N ARG A 216 0.07 7.94 3.93
CA ARG A 216 0.92 8.18 5.11
C ARG A 216 0.18 7.84 6.41
N ALA A 217 0.92 7.54 7.47
CA ALA A 217 0.34 7.22 8.77
C ALA A 217 0.88 8.18 9.86
N GLY A 218 0.03 9.12 10.31
CA GLY A 218 0.42 10.16 11.26
C GLY A 218 0.56 9.64 12.70
N THR A 219 -0.35 8.79 13.16
CA THR A 219 -0.36 8.27 14.55
C THR A 219 -0.94 6.86 14.63
N CYS A 220 -0.44 6.06 15.57
CA CYS A 220 -1.03 4.80 16.00
C CYS A 220 -1.41 4.90 17.49
N VAL A 221 -2.70 4.79 17.81
CA VAL A 221 -3.25 5.00 19.16
C VAL A 221 -4.00 3.75 19.61
N THR A 222 -3.52 3.09 20.67
CA THR A 222 -4.18 1.92 21.27
C THR A 222 -5.10 2.33 22.42
N SER A 223 -5.85 1.38 22.99
CA SER A 223 -6.85 1.65 24.03
C SER A 223 -7.12 0.42 24.90
N ASP A 224 -7.83 0.61 26.01
CA ASP A 224 -8.29 -0.47 26.89
C ASP A 224 -9.65 -1.06 26.43
N SER A 225 -10.24 -0.54 25.35
CA SER A 225 -11.39 -1.17 24.70
C SER A 225 -10.97 -2.42 23.94
N GLU A 226 -11.70 -3.53 24.10
CA GLU A 226 -11.35 -4.82 23.48
C GLU A 226 -12.37 -5.23 22.40
N VAL A 227 -11.92 -5.94 21.38
CA VAL A 227 -12.77 -6.67 20.42
C VAL A 227 -12.31 -8.11 20.26
N ILE A 228 -13.23 -8.99 19.89
CA ILE A 228 -12.95 -10.40 19.69
C ILE A 228 -12.46 -10.61 18.24
N ARG A 229 -11.36 -11.33 18.07
CA ARG A 229 -10.81 -11.75 16.76
C ARG A 229 -10.38 -13.20 16.82
N ASP A 230 -10.79 -13.96 15.82
CA ASP A 230 -10.11 -15.17 15.44
C ASP A 230 -9.01 -14.78 14.42
N ILE A 231 -7.75 -15.04 14.75
CA ILE A 231 -6.60 -14.56 13.97
C ILE A 231 -6.36 -15.45 12.74
N PHE A 232 -6.59 -16.76 12.90
CA PHE A 232 -6.27 -17.78 11.90
C PHE A 232 -7.51 -18.47 11.33
N TYR A 233 -8.71 -18.05 11.76
CA TYR A 233 -10.00 -18.68 11.46
C TYR A 233 -10.04 -20.15 11.91
N ASP A 234 -9.36 -20.46 13.02
CA ASP A 234 -9.15 -21.81 13.55
C ASP A 234 -10.13 -22.18 14.68
N GLY A 235 -11.02 -21.26 15.06
CA GLY A 235 -11.97 -21.41 16.15
C GLY A 235 -11.43 -21.00 17.52
N ASN A 236 -10.25 -20.37 17.61
CA ASN A 236 -9.64 -19.90 18.87
C ASN A 236 -9.67 -18.36 18.99
N PRO A 237 -10.85 -17.73 19.14
CA PRO A 237 -10.97 -16.29 19.23
C PRO A 237 -10.32 -15.72 20.49
N LYS A 238 -9.53 -14.67 20.32
CA LYS A 238 -8.88 -13.91 21.39
C LYS A 238 -9.50 -12.52 21.50
N LYS A 239 -9.35 -11.90 22.66
CA LYS A 239 -9.57 -10.46 22.82
C LYS A 239 -8.32 -9.71 22.38
N GLU A 240 -8.49 -8.68 21.57
CA GLU A 240 -7.43 -7.78 21.13
C GLU A 240 -7.82 -6.32 21.42
N ARG A 241 -6.84 -5.48 21.77
CA ARG A 241 -7.06 -4.05 22.05
C ARG A 241 -7.44 -3.28 20.80
N CYS A 242 -8.54 -2.53 20.87
CA CYS A 242 -8.95 -1.57 19.84
C CYS A 242 -7.84 -0.55 19.64
N THR A 243 -7.43 -0.38 18.40
CA THR A 243 -6.35 0.53 18.01
C THR A 243 -6.77 1.30 16.77
N ILE A 244 -6.40 2.58 16.72
CA ILE A 244 -6.80 3.55 15.70
C ILE A 244 -5.54 4.07 15.01
N VAL A 245 -5.56 4.13 13.67
CA VAL A 245 -4.52 4.75 12.85
C VAL A 245 -5.05 6.01 12.19
N LEU A 246 -4.33 7.12 12.34
CA LEU A 246 -4.53 8.33 11.54
C LEU A 246 -3.85 8.13 10.18
N ARG A 247 -4.63 8.04 9.12
CA ARG A 247 -4.18 7.96 7.73
C ARG A 247 -4.25 9.34 7.08
N ILE A 248 -3.28 9.67 6.24
CA ILE A 248 -3.14 10.96 5.57
C ILE A 248 -2.82 10.70 4.09
N ALA A 249 -3.57 11.32 3.17
CA ALA A 249 -3.32 11.23 1.72
C ALA A 249 -3.89 12.47 1.00
N PRO A 250 -3.53 12.75 -0.26
CA PRO A 250 -4.21 13.79 -1.05
C PRO A 250 -5.69 13.44 -1.25
N THR A 251 -5.98 12.13 -1.43
CA THR A 251 -7.33 11.57 -1.36
C THR A 251 -7.30 10.05 -1.14
N PHE A 252 -8.38 9.50 -0.59
CA PHE A 252 -8.65 8.06 -0.52
C PHE A 252 -9.68 7.60 -1.58
N ILE A 253 -9.83 8.34 -2.70
CA ILE A 253 -10.58 7.88 -3.89
C ILE A 253 -9.84 6.73 -4.59
N ARG A 254 -10.61 5.73 -5.00
CA ARG A 254 -10.15 4.41 -5.45
C ARG A 254 -10.75 4.06 -6.81
N PHE A 255 -10.24 3.03 -7.48
CA PHE A 255 -10.89 2.52 -8.69
C PHE A 255 -12.31 2.04 -8.35
N GLY A 256 -12.45 1.31 -7.23
CA GLY A 256 -13.73 0.89 -6.66
C GLY A 256 -14.73 2.02 -6.35
N SER A 257 -14.29 3.27 -6.20
CA SER A 257 -15.19 4.42 -6.04
C SER A 257 -16.03 4.68 -7.28
N PHE A 258 -15.50 4.41 -8.49
CA PHE A 258 -16.25 4.50 -9.74
C PHE A 258 -17.12 3.25 -10.00
N GLU A 259 -16.84 2.14 -9.33
CA GLU A 259 -17.63 0.91 -9.49
C GLU A 259 -19.00 0.97 -8.81
N ILE A 260 -19.34 2.05 -8.09
CA ILE A 260 -20.69 2.27 -7.55
C ILE A 260 -21.76 2.42 -8.65
N PHE A 261 -21.33 2.70 -9.89
CA PHE A 261 -22.18 2.79 -11.08
C PHE A 261 -22.30 1.46 -11.84
N LYS A 262 -21.58 0.40 -11.45
CA LYS A 262 -21.57 -0.88 -12.19
C LYS A 262 -22.98 -1.51 -12.20
N PRO A 263 -23.53 -1.89 -13.36
CA PRO A 263 -24.82 -2.57 -13.46
C PRO A 263 -24.78 -3.97 -12.82
N VAL A 264 -25.85 -4.75 -12.97
CA VAL A 264 -25.88 -6.13 -12.49
C VAL A 264 -24.76 -6.93 -13.16
N ASP A 265 -23.87 -7.46 -12.34
CA ASP A 265 -22.78 -8.32 -12.72
C ASP A 265 -23.30 -9.74 -13.03
N GLU A 266 -22.99 -10.25 -14.22
CA GLU A 266 -23.58 -11.50 -14.72
C GLU A 266 -23.19 -12.74 -13.88
N TYR A 267 -22.00 -12.73 -13.29
CA TYR A 267 -21.48 -13.85 -12.52
C TYR A 267 -21.94 -13.84 -11.05
N THR A 268 -22.00 -12.67 -10.43
CA THR A 268 -22.30 -12.54 -8.99
C THR A 268 -23.74 -12.12 -8.69
N GLY A 269 -24.48 -11.62 -9.69
CA GLY A 269 -25.81 -11.01 -9.55
C GLY A 269 -25.82 -9.70 -8.74
N ARG A 270 -24.65 -9.18 -8.35
CA ARG A 270 -24.52 -7.95 -7.56
C ARG A 270 -24.45 -6.72 -8.46
N LYS A 271 -24.83 -5.57 -7.94
CA LYS A 271 -24.75 -4.27 -8.64
C LYS A 271 -24.19 -3.20 -7.71
N GLY A 272 -23.67 -2.11 -8.28
CA GLY A 272 -23.36 -0.90 -7.53
C GLY A 272 -24.64 -0.22 -7.00
N PRO A 273 -24.56 0.57 -5.92
CA PRO A 273 -25.72 1.22 -5.33
C PRO A 273 -26.26 2.41 -6.16
N SER A 274 -25.51 2.88 -7.16
CA SER A 274 -25.80 4.13 -7.91
C SER A 274 -25.88 3.93 -9.43
N VAL A 275 -26.21 2.73 -9.93
CA VAL A 275 -26.16 2.31 -11.35
C VAL A 275 -26.61 3.37 -12.36
N ASN A 276 -27.76 4.03 -12.11
CA ASN A 276 -28.38 4.96 -13.07
C ASN A 276 -27.93 6.42 -12.90
N ARG A 277 -26.86 6.69 -12.15
CA ARG A 277 -26.40 8.04 -11.77
C ARG A 277 -25.15 8.49 -12.52
N ASN A 278 -25.25 8.56 -13.84
CA ASN A 278 -24.16 9.07 -14.67
C ASN A 278 -23.82 10.55 -14.36
N ASP A 279 -24.78 11.32 -13.85
CA ASP A 279 -24.57 12.67 -13.33
C ASP A 279 -23.55 12.70 -12.18
N ILE A 280 -23.63 11.73 -11.25
CA ILE A 280 -22.65 11.58 -10.17
C ILE A 280 -21.29 11.10 -10.73
N ARG A 281 -21.27 10.20 -11.72
CA ARG A 281 -20.01 9.79 -12.39
C ARG A 281 -19.29 10.99 -13.00
N ILE A 282 -20.01 11.85 -13.73
CA ILE A 282 -19.49 13.09 -14.31
C ILE A 282 -18.97 14.02 -13.20
N GLN A 283 -19.73 14.19 -12.12
CA GLN A 283 -19.35 15.01 -10.98
C GLN A 283 -18.08 14.50 -10.29
N MET A 284 -17.94 13.18 -10.10
CA MET A 284 -16.73 12.54 -9.57
C MET A 284 -15.53 12.73 -10.49
N LEU A 285 -15.68 12.53 -11.80
CA LEU A 285 -14.60 12.78 -12.77
C LEU A 285 -14.16 14.25 -12.78
N ASN A 286 -15.12 15.18 -12.79
CA ASN A 286 -14.81 16.61 -12.73
C ASN A 286 -14.10 16.99 -11.43
N TYR A 287 -14.51 16.43 -10.28
CA TYR A 287 -13.86 16.64 -9.00
C TYR A 287 -12.43 16.08 -8.98
N VAL A 288 -12.24 14.81 -9.36
CA VAL A 288 -10.96 14.12 -9.31
C VAL A 288 -9.95 14.77 -10.27
N ILE A 289 -10.34 14.98 -11.53
CA ILE A 289 -9.44 15.57 -12.53
C ILE A 289 -9.16 17.04 -12.18
N GLY A 290 -10.18 17.82 -11.84
CA GLY A 290 -10.01 19.24 -11.49
C GLY A 290 -9.24 19.51 -10.18
N THR A 291 -9.15 18.52 -9.27
CA THR A 291 -8.44 18.68 -7.98
C THR A 291 -7.06 18.02 -7.96
N PHE A 292 -6.88 16.87 -8.59
CA PHE A 292 -5.64 16.07 -8.51
C PHE A 292 -4.87 15.95 -9.83
N TYR A 293 -5.43 16.46 -10.93
CA TYR A 293 -4.84 16.51 -12.27
C TYR A 293 -5.15 17.86 -12.97
N PRO A 294 -4.96 19.01 -12.29
CA PRO A 294 -5.36 20.32 -12.82
C PRO A 294 -4.73 20.63 -14.18
N GLU A 295 -3.51 20.16 -14.44
CA GLU A 295 -2.81 20.28 -15.73
C GLU A 295 -3.56 19.58 -16.88
N ILE A 296 -4.19 18.43 -16.61
CA ILE A 296 -5.04 17.71 -17.57
C ILE A 296 -6.38 18.44 -17.77
N GLN A 297 -6.93 19.00 -16.70
CA GLN A 297 -8.16 19.80 -16.75
C GLN A 297 -7.98 21.10 -17.57
N GLU A 298 -6.82 21.74 -17.47
CA GLU A 298 -6.48 22.95 -18.22
C GLU A 298 -6.23 22.64 -19.71
N ALA A 299 -5.36 21.67 -20.01
CA ALA A 299 -4.95 21.30 -21.36
C ALA A 299 -6.09 20.79 -22.26
N HIS A 300 -7.16 20.23 -21.66
CA HIS A 300 -8.33 19.72 -22.37
C HIS A 300 -9.63 20.48 -22.01
N SER A 301 -9.50 21.76 -21.65
CA SER A 301 -10.65 22.63 -21.39
C SER A 301 -11.63 22.66 -22.56
N GLY A 302 -12.88 22.26 -22.31
CA GLY A 302 -13.97 22.25 -23.30
C GLY A 302 -14.29 20.91 -23.96
N ASN A 303 -13.53 19.83 -23.74
CA ASN A 303 -13.90 18.49 -24.22
C ASN A 303 -13.64 17.38 -23.19
N SER A 304 -14.70 16.71 -22.72
CA SER A 304 -14.62 15.71 -21.65
C SER A 304 -13.89 14.44 -22.06
N VAL A 305 -14.10 13.91 -23.27
CA VAL A 305 -13.54 12.60 -23.67
C VAL A 305 -12.00 12.64 -23.78
N PRO A 306 -11.35 13.60 -24.47
CA PRO A 306 -9.90 13.72 -24.47
C PRO A 306 -9.32 13.98 -23.07
N ARG A 307 -9.99 14.78 -22.24
CA ARG A 307 -9.60 15.01 -20.84
C ARG A 307 -9.62 13.72 -20.03
N ASN A 308 -10.71 12.96 -20.12
CA ASN A 308 -10.89 11.70 -19.40
C ASN A 308 -9.90 10.63 -19.90
N ALA A 309 -9.59 10.61 -21.20
CA ALA A 309 -8.56 9.74 -21.80
C ALA A 309 -7.14 10.12 -21.34
N ALA A 310 -6.81 11.41 -21.27
CA ALA A 310 -5.53 11.88 -20.74
C ALA A 310 -5.38 11.56 -19.24
N PHE A 311 -6.45 11.74 -18.46
CA PHE A 311 -6.53 11.32 -17.06
C PHE A 311 -6.30 9.80 -16.91
N PHE A 312 -7.04 8.97 -17.65
CA PHE A 312 -6.89 7.51 -17.58
C PHE A 312 -5.46 7.06 -17.95
N ARG A 313 -4.85 7.67 -18.98
CA ARG A 313 -3.44 7.44 -19.36
C ARG A 313 -2.48 7.75 -18.20
N GLU A 314 -2.65 8.85 -17.49
CA GLU A 314 -1.80 9.18 -16.35
C GLU A 314 -2.04 8.25 -15.16
N VAL A 315 -3.28 7.82 -14.89
CA VAL A 315 -3.58 6.79 -13.88
C VAL A 315 -2.88 5.48 -14.24
N THR A 316 -2.98 5.03 -15.49
CA THR A 316 -2.28 3.84 -16.03
C THR A 316 -0.77 3.94 -15.80
N ARG A 317 -0.13 5.04 -16.18
CA ARG A 317 1.32 5.26 -15.99
C ARG A 317 1.73 5.31 -14.51
N ARG A 318 0.95 5.98 -13.64
CA ARG A 318 1.23 6.00 -12.20
C ARG A 318 1.12 4.61 -11.57
N THR A 319 0.10 3.83 -11.96
CA THR A 319 -0.07 2.45 -11.50
C THR A 319 1.08 1.55 -11.96
N ALA A 320 1.50 1.65 -13.23
CA ALA A 320 2.64 0.91 -13.79
C ALA A 320 3.95 1.20 -13.02
N ARG A 321 4.27 2.49 -12.81
CA ARG A 321 5.44 2.92 -12.01
C ARG A 321 5.37 2.40 -10.57
N MET A 322 4.23 2.54 -9.91
CA MET A 322 4.03 2.10 -8.53
C MET A 322 4.29 0.60 -8.36
N VAL A 323 3.72 -0.25 -9.22
CA VAL A 323 3.94 -1.71 -9.13
C VAL A 323 5.37 -2.10 -9.55
N ALA A 324 6.00 -1.37 -10.48
CA ALA A 324 7.42 -1.55 -10.79
C ALA A 324 8.33 -1.28 -9.56
N GLU A 325 8.06 -0.22 -8.77
CA GLU A 325 8.77 0.02 -7.50
C GLU A 325 8.57 -1.13 -6.51
N TRP A 326 7.35 -1.68 -6.39
CA TRP A 326 7.07 -2.83 -5.52
C TRP A 326 7.92 -4.05 -5.90
N GLN A 327 8.06 -4.34 -7.21
CA GLN A 327 8.94 -5.40 -7.70
C GLN A 327 10.42 -5.09 -7.37
N CYS A 328 10.86 -3.84 -7.51
CA CYS A 328 12.25 -3.45 -7.21
C CYS A 328 12.65 -3.54 -5.72
N VAL A 329 11.69 -3.59 -4.78
CA VAL A 329 11.94 -3.77 -3.34
C VAL A 329 11.41 -5.09 -2.76
N GLY A 330 10.87 -5.98 -3.58
CA GLY A 330 10.33 -7.26 -3.12
C GLY A 330 9.05 -7.13 -2.28
N PHE A 331 8.29 -6.05 -2.46
CA PHE A 331 7.03 -5.84 -1.74
C PHE A 331 5.88 -6.62 -2.39
N CYS A 332 5.13 -7.35 -1.57
CA CYS A 332 3.92 -8.06 -1.96
C CYS A 332 2.73 -7.53 -1.15
N HIS A 333 1.72 -6.97 -1.81
CA HIS A 333 0.57 -6.30 -1.17
C HIS A 333 -0.42 -7.28 -0.54
N GLY A 334 -0.65 -8.42 -1.20
CA GLY A 334 -1.49 -9.52 -0.69
C GLY A 334 -3.00 -9.35 -0.88
N VAL A 335 -3.52 -8.14 -1.15
CA VAL A 335 -4.95 -7.89 -1.41
C VAL A 335 -5.16 -6.81 -2.48
N LEU A 336 -4.78 -7.10 -3.73
CA LEU A 336 -4.91 -6.17 -4.88
C LEU A 336 -6.30 -6.21 -5.53
N ASN A 337 -7.34 -6.00 -4.72
CA ASN A 337 -8.69 -5.75 -5.22
C ASN A 337 -8.81 -4.33 -5.80
N THR A 338 -9.81 -4.06 -6.65
CA THR A 338 -10.06 -2.70 -7.19
C THR A 338 -10.43 -1.68 -6.09
N ASP A 339 -10.98 -2.12 -4.96
CA ASP A 339 -11.19 -1.30 -3.76
C ASP A 339 -9.91 -0.96 -2.99
N ASN A 340 -8.75 -1.51 -3.39
CA ASN A 340 -7.42 -1.16 -2.85
C ASN A 340 -6.49 -0.54 -3.91
N MET A 341 -7.03 -0.07 -5.03
CA MET A 341 -6.28 0.67 -6.05
C MET A 341 -6.58 2.17 -5.94
N SER A 342 -5.61 2.97 -5.49
CA SER A 342 -5.75 4.43 -5.37
C SER A 342 -5.86 5.10 -6.74
N ILE A 343 -6.82 6.01 -6.91
CA ILE A 343 -6.98 6.74 -8.18
C ILE A 343 -5.76 7.62 -8.51
N VAL A 344 -5.02 8.07 -7.49
CA VAL A 344 -3.82 8.92 -7.63
C VAL A 344 -2.50 8.14 -7.68
N GLY A 345 -2.55 6.79 -7.69
CA GLY A 345 -1.37 5.93 -7.83
C GLY A 345 -0.57 5.72 -6.55
N LEU A 346 -1.24 5.71 -5.39
CA LEU A 346 -0.64 5.43 -4.08
C LEU A 346 -0.84 3.97 -3.64
N THR A 347 0.18 3.40 -3.01
CA THR A 347 0.03 2.21 -2.17
C THR A 347 -0.96 2.52 -1.04
N ILE A 348 -1.97 1.67 -0.84
CA ILE A 348 -3.09 1.92 0.08
C ILE A 348 -3.59 0.61 0.69
N ASP A 349 -4.12 0.71 1.91
CA ASP A 349 -4.78 -0.39 2.66
C ASP A 349 -3.89 -1.61 2.92
N TYR A 350 -2.83 -1.37 3.69
CA TYR A 350 -1.94 -2.38 4.26
C TYR A 350 -2.70 -3.38 5.15
N GLY A 351 -2.89 -4.60 4.64
CA GLY A 351 -3.40 -5.75 5.40
C GLY A 351 -2.32 -6.84 5.49
N PRO A 352 -2.53 -8.03 4.90
CA PRO A 352 -1.56 -9.11 4.88
C PRO A 352 -0.50 -8.91 3.79
N PHE A 353 0.18 -7.76 3.82
CA PHE A 353 1.35 -7.50 2.97
C PHE A 353 2.59 -8.26 3.49
N GLY A 354 3.64 -8.36 2.69
CA GLY A 354 4.96 -8.77 3.12
C GLY A 354 6.07 -8.18 2.25
N PHE A 355 7.20 -7.82 2.87
CA PHE A 355 8.45 -7.70 2.14
C PHE A 355 9.10 -9.08 2.05
N MET A 356 9.62 -9.40 0.87
CA MET A 356 10.20 -10.70 0.58
C MET A 356 11.56 -10.86 1.28
N ASP A 357 11.66 -11.85 2.16
CA ASP A 357 12.93 -12.24 2.79
C ASP A 357 13.81 -12.98 1.78
N ARG A 358 13.53 -14.26 1.52
CA ARG A 358 14.16 -15.07 0.46
C ARG A 358 13.46 -14.80 -0.88
N TYR A 359 14.21 -14.60 -1.97
CA TYR A 359 13.59 -14.46 -3.29
C TYR A 359 12.82 -15.73 -3.69
N ASP A 360 11.53 -15.54 -3.94
CA ASP A 360 10.60 -16.52 -4.44
C ASP A 360 9.58 -15.79 -5.33
N PRO A 361 9.63 -15.96 -6.66
CA PRO A 361 8.73 -15.24 -7.57
C PRO A 361 7.25 -15.57 -7.30
N GLU A 362 6.95 -16.76 -6.78
CA GLU A 362 5.59 -17.20 -6.48
C GLU A 362 5.16 -16.89 -5.03
N HIS A 363 5.92 -16.07 -4.29
CA HIS A 363 5.62 -15.74 -2.90
C HIS A 363 4.21 -15.17 -2.70
N ILE A 364 3.43 -15.84 -1.85
CA ILE A 364 2.11 -15.42 -1.38
C ILE A 364 2.28 -14.95 0.06
N CYS A 365 2.09 -13.65 0.31
CA CYS A 365 2.18 -13.07 1.66
C CYS A 365 0.87 -13.18 2.46
N ASN A 366 -0.26 -13.37 1.77
CA ASN A 366 -1.59 -13.47 2.36
C ASN A 366 -2.00 -14.93 2.59
N GLY A 367 -2.10 -15.34 3.85
CA GLY A 367 -2.53 -16.70 4.23
C GLY A 367 -3.94 -17.10 3.75
N SER A 368 -4.76 -16.14 3.31
CA SER A 368 -6.09 -16.40 2.74
C SER A 368 -6.09 -16.58 1.21
N ASP A 369 -5.00 -16.26 0.50
CA ASP A 369 -4.93 -16.40 -0.96
C ASP A 369 -4.45 -17.79 -1.40
N ASN A 370 -5.33 -18.78 -1.19
CA ASN A 370 -5.10 -20.18 -1.57
C ASN A 370 -4.88 -20.42 -3.08
N SER A 371 -5.13 -19.39 -3.92
CA SER A 371 -4.94 -19.43 -5.37
C SER A 371 -3.63 -18.77 -5.83
N GLY A 372 -2.96 -18.04 -4.93
CA GLY A 372 -1.89 -17.12 -5.26
C GLY A 372 -2.28 -16.11 -6.34
N ARG A 373 -3.52 -15.58 -6.34
CA ARG A 373 -3.95 -14.53 -7.27
C ARG A 373 -3.08 -13.29 -7.14
N TYR A 374 -2.71 -12.94 -5.91
CA TYR A 374 -1.91 -11.78 -5.53
C TYR A 374 -0.47 -12.16 -5.14
N ALA A 375 0.03 -13.30 -5.66
CA ALA A 375 1.43 -13.67 -5.56
C ALA A 375 2.34 -12.57 -6.18
N TYR A 376 3.57 -12.46 -5.67
CA TYR A 376 4.49 -11.38 -6.01
C TYR A 376 4.66 -11.14 -7.52
N ASN A 377 4.89 -12.20 -8.30
CA ASN A 377 5.03 -12.13 -9.77
C ASN A 377 3.75 -11.77 -10.53
N LYS A 378 2.57 -11.90 -9.93
CA LYS A 378 1.28 -11.57 -10.57
C LYS A 378 0.83 -10.13 -10.34
N GLN A 379 1.47 -9.40 -9.41
CA GLN A 379 1.06 -8.03 -9.09
C GLN A 379 1.00 -7.09 -10.32
N PRO A 380 1.94 -7.12 -11.29
CA PRO A 380 1.85 -6.28 -12.49
C PRO A 380 0.60 -6.56 -13.32
N GLU A 381 0.32 -7.83 -13.63
CA GLU A 381 -0.87 -8.22 -14.41
C GLU A 381 -2.18 -7.96 -13.66
N ILE A 382 -2.21 -8.12 -12.34
CA ILE A 382 -3.38 -7.79 -11.53
C ILE A 382 -3.63 -6.28 -11.51
N CYS A 383 -2.58 -5.44 -11.46
CA CYS A 383 -2.72 -4.00 -11.55
C CYS A 383 -3.23 -3.57 -12.95
N LYS A 384 -2.77 -4.21 -14.03
CA LYS A 384 -3.31 -4.05 -15.39
C LYS A 384 -4.78 -4.44 -15.49
N TRP A 385 -5.16 -5.59 -14.93
CA TRP A 385 -6.54 -6.07 -14.87
C TRP A 385 -7.45 -5.10 -14.08
N ASN A 386 -6.96 -4.55 -12.96
CA ASN A 386 -7.68 -3.55 -12.17
C ASN A 386 -7.87 -2.23 -12.95
N LEU A 387 -6.93 -1.81 -13.80
CA LEU A 387 -7.11 -0.67 -14.71
C LEU A 387 -8.18 -0.95 -15.77
N GLY A 388 -8.27 -2.18 -16.28
CA GLY A 388 -9.40 -2.62 -17.12
C GLY A 388 -10.75 -2.49 -16.41
N LYS A 389 -10.82 -2.80 -15.10
CA LYS A 389 -12.04 -2.57 -14.31
C LYS A 389 -12.35 -1.10 -14.04
N LEU A 390 -11.33 -0.25 -13.93
CA LEU A 390 -11.54 1.20 -13.95
C LEU A 390 -12.10 1.66 -15.30
N ALA A 391 -11.55 1.19 -16.43
CA ALA A 391 -12.05 1.50 -17.77
C ALA A 391 -13.54 1.17 -17.93
N GLU A 392 -13.94 -0.07 -17.57
CA GLU A 392 -15.35 -0.50 -17.51
C GLU A 392 -16.23 0.45 -16.68
N ALA A 393 -15.72 0.91 -15.52
CA ALA A 393 -16.45 1.78 -14.61
C ALA A 393 -16.64 3.23 -15.13
N LEU A 394 -15.77 3.70 -16.02
CA LEU A 394 -15.82 5.05 -16.60
C LEU A 394 -16.77 5.19 -17.80
N VAL A 395 -17.19 4.10 -18.45
CA VAL A 395 -18.17 4.12 -19.55
C VAL A 395 -19.50 4.74 -19.09
N PRO A 396 -20.09 5.72 -19.81
CA PRO A 396 -19.76 6.19 -21.16
C PRO A 396 -18.86 7.43 -21.23
N GLU A 397 -18.42 7.98 -20.09
CA GLU A 397 -17.61 9.21 -20.03
C GLU A 397 -16.20 9.03 -20.59
N LEU A 398 -15.73 7.80 -20.64
CA LEU A 398 -14.61 7.35 -21.47
C LEU A 398 -15.09 6.10 -22.25
N PRO A 399 -15.19 6.16 -23.59
CA PRO A 399 -15.49 4.98 -24.41
C PRO A 399 -14.45 3.88 -24.20
N LEU A 400 -14.92 2.64 -24.11
CA LEU A 400 -14.09 1.49 -23.72
C LEU A 400 -12.92 1.29 -24.68
N GLU A 401 -13.18 1.46 -25.98
CA GLU A 401 -12.22 1.32 -27.08
C GLU A 401 -11.03 2.29 -26.96
N ILE A 402 -11.26 3.47 -26.35
CA ILE A 402 -10.20 4.47 -26.12
C ILE A 402 -9.36 4.06 -24.91
N SER A 403 -9.99 3.61 -23.82
CA SER A 403 -9.29 3.16 -22.62
C SER A 403 -8.53 1.85 -22.82
N GLU A 404 -9.05 0.90 -23.59
CA GLU A 404 -8.38 -0.36 -23.90
C GLU A 404 -7.11 -0.11 -24.73
N LEU A 405 -7.20 0.74 -25.77
CA LEU A 405 -6.04 1.15 -26.56
C LEU A 405 -4.97 1.83 -25.70
N ILE A 406 -5.37 2.72 -24.77
CA ILE A 406 -4.43 3.35 -23.83
C ILE A 406 -3.77 2.32 -22.90
N LEU A 407 -4.50 1.28 -22.47
CA LEU A 407 -3.94 0.25 -21.60
C LEU A 407 -2.95 -0.65 -22.36
N GLU A 408 -3.22 -0.95 -23.62
CA GLU A 408 -2.34 -1.71 -24.52
C GLU A 408 -1.06 -0.92 -24.91
N GLU A 409 -1.20 0.37 -25.24
CA GLU A 409 -0.08 1.22 -25.68
C GLU A 409 0.87 1.66 -24.55
N GLU A 410 0.36 1.86 -23.32
CA GLU A 410 1.09 2.61 -22.28
C GLU A 410 1.56 1.77 -21.09
N TYR A 411 0.82 0.72 -20.70
CA TYR A 411 1.03 0.08 -19.39
C TYR A 411 2.33 -0.72 -19.33
N ASP A 412 2.52 -1.66 -20.26
CA ASP A 412 3.69 -2.55 -20.27
C ASP A 412 4.96 -1.74 -20.54
N VAL A 413 4.89 -0.82 -21.50
CA VAL A 413 5.99 0.09 -21.88
C VAL A 413 6.46 0.95 -20.69
N GLU A 414 5.53 1.54 -19.92
CA GLU A 414 5.91 2.33 -18.74
C GLU A 414 6.38 1.45 -17.58
N PHE A 415 5.79 0.27 -17.38
CA PHE A 415 6.21 -0.69 -16.35
C PHE A 415 7.64 -1.20 -16.60
N GLU A 416 7.90 -1.76 -17.78
CA GLU A 416 9.20 -2.34 -18.16
C GLU A 416 10.31 -1.30 -18.09
N LYS A 417 10.06 -0.11 -18.65
CA LYS A 417 10.99 1.02 -18.60
C LYS A 417 11.31 1.44 -17.17
N HIS A 418 10.30 1.67 -16.32
CA HIS A 418 10.53 2.13 -14.94
C HIS A 418 11.21 1.04 -14.10
N TYR A 419 10.78 -0.21 -14.25
CA TYR A 419 11.38 -1.38 -13.62
C TYR A 419 12.86 -1.52 -14.00
N LEU A 420 13.19 -1.56 -15.30
CA LEU A 420 14.57 -1.72 -15.76
C LEU A 420 15.43 -0.55 -15.30
N GLN A 421 14.96 0.70 -15.41
CA GLN A 421 15.68 1.88 -14.90
C GLN A 421 15.99 1.81 -13.41
N LYS A 422 15.11 1.24 -12.59
CA LYS A 422 15.35 1.00 -11.16
C LYS A 422 16.31 -0.16 -10.94
N MET A 423 16.12 -1.30 -11.60
CA MET A 423 17.01 -2.47 -11.47
C MET A 423 18.45 -2.15 -11.90
N ARG A 424 18.65 -1.37 -12.97
CA ARG A 424 19.95 -0.82 -13.38
C ARG A 424 20.64 -0.03 -12.26
N LYS A 425 19.93 0.89 -11.59
CA LYS A 425 20.46 1.67 -10.45
C LYS A 425 20.81 0.75 -9.27
N LYS A 426 19.96 -0.24 -8.97
CA LYS A 426 20.22 -1.27 -7.96
C LYS A 426 21.46 -2.12 -8.28
N LEU A 427 21.80 -2.29 -9.56
CA LEU A 427 23.00 -2.95 -10.06
C LEU A 427 24.20 -2.03 -10.30
N GLY A 428 24.04 -0.70 -10.15
CA GLY A 428 25.11 0.25 -10.39
C GLY A 428 25.48 0.44 -11.88
N LEU A 429 24.54 0.19 -12.80
CA LEU A 429 24.67 0.42 -14.24
C LEU A 429 24.23 1.86 -14.56
N ILE A 430 25.16 2.81 -14.44
CA ILE A 430 24.87 4.25 -14.30
C ILE A 430 25.32 5.11 -15.50
N GLN A 431 26.16 4.59 -16.41
CA GLN A 431 26.70 5.34 -17.56
C GLN A 431 26.08 4.91 -18.89
N LEU A 432 26.04 3.60 -19.15
CA LEU A 432 25.72 3.07 -20.48
C LEU A 432 24.44 2.23 -20.43
N GLU A 433 23.52 2.47 -21.35
CA GLU A 433 22.33 1.64 -21.55
C GLU A 433 22.58 0.61 -22.65
N LEU A 434 22.40 -0.68 -22.32
CA LEU A 434 22.56 -1.80 -23.26
C LEU A 434 21.31 -2.67 -23.26
N GLU A 435 20.97 -3.23 -24.42
CA GLU A 435 19.80 -4.08 -24.60
C GLU A 435 19.82 -5.32 -23.70
N ASP A 436 20.99 -5.95 -23.48
CA ASP A 436 21.16 -7.14 -22.60
C ASP A 436 20.96 -6.86 -21.07
N ASP A 437 20.65 -5.63 -20.65
CA ASP A 437 20.54 -5.29 -19.22
C ASP A 437 19.32 -5.96 -18.54
N ASP A 438 18.25 -6.21 -19.29
CA ASP A 438 17.04 -6.93 -18.84
C ASP A 438 17.36 -8.42 -18.54
N LYS A 439 18.17 -9.03 -19.38
CA LYS A 439 18.61 -10.42 -19.29
C LYS A 439 19.55 -10.60 -18.11
N LEU A 440 20.47 -9.66 -17.88
CA LEU A 440 21.34 -9.69 -16.69
C LEU A 440 20.55 -9.62 -15.38
N VAL A 441 19.48 -8.80 -15.35
CA VAL A 441 18.52 -8.74 -14.24
C VAL A 441 17.73 -10.05 -14.10
N SER A 442 17.26 -10.61 -15.20
CA SER A 442 16.49 -11.87 -15.20
C SER A 442 17.33 -13.05 -14.70
N GLU A 443 18.58 -13.15 -15.15
CA GLU A 443 19.54 -14.16 -14.70
C GLU A 443 19.96 -13.95 -13.22
N LEU A 444 19.96 -12.72 -12.71
CA LEU A 444 20.19 -12.45 -11.28
C LEU A 444 19.04 -13.05 -10.45
N LEU A 445 17.80 -12.73 -10.82
CA LEU A 445 16.63 -13.21 -10.09
C LEU A 445 16.53 -14.74 -10.15
N GLU A 446 16.87 -15.36 -11.27
CA GLU A 446 16.96 -16.82 -11.36
C GLU A 446 18.07 -17.38 -10.45
N THR A 447 19.25 -16.75 -10.40
CA THR A 447 20.33 -17.13 -9.47
C THR A 447 19.86 -17.03 -8.01
N MET A 448 19.17 -15.95 -7.64
CA MET A 448 18.58 -15.76 -6.31
C MET A 448 17.53 -16.83 -6.00
N ARG A 449 16.73 -17.25 -6.99
CA ARG A 449 15.72 -18.32 -6.83
C ARG A 449 16.38 -19.67 -6.57
N LEU A 450 17.43 -20.00 -7.33
CA LEU A 450 18.18 -21.26 -7.24
C LEU A 450 18.94 -21.42 -5.92
N THR A 451 19.56 -20.33 -5.41
CA THR A 451 20.33 -20.37 -4.15
C THR A 451 19.49 -19.97 -2.93
N GLY A 452 18.27 -19.47 -3.12
CA GLY A 452 17.48 -18.86 -2.07
C GLY A 452 18.15 -17.59 -1.50
N GLY A 453 18.65 -16.70 -2.34
CA GLY A 453 19.23 -15.43 -1.91
C GLY A 453 18.21 -14.55 -1.17
N ASP A 454 18.62 -13.95 -0.05
CA ASP A 454 17.86 -12.89 0.61
C ASP A 454 17.73 -11.68 -0.34
N PHE A 455 16.51 -11.24 -0.61
CA PHE A 455 16.22 -10.29 -1.67
C PHE A 455 16.92 -8.95 -1.44
N THR A 456 16.74 -8.38 -0.26
CA THR A 456 17.30 -7.06 0.08
C THR A 456 18.81 -7.14 0.26
N ASN A 457 19.29 -8.13 1.00
CA ASN A 457 20.72 -8.24 1.31
C ASN A 457 21.55 -8.59 0.09
N THR A 458 21.04 -9.38 -0.87
CA THR A 458 21.70 -9.63 -2.16
C THR A 458 22.06 -8.30 -2.85
N PHE A 459 21.09 -7.43 -3.07
CA PHE A 459 21.32 -6.14 -3.70
C PHE A 459 22.25 -5.22 -2.89
N ARG A 460 22.11 -5.20 -1.55
CA ARG A 460 23.00 -4.40 -0.71
C ARG A 460 24.44 -4.92 -0.75
N PHE A 461 24.65 -6.23 -0.74
CA PHE A 461 25.98 -6.85 -0.75
C PHE A 461 26.69 -6.71 -2.11
N LEU A 462 25.96 -6.68 -3.22
CA LEU A 462 26.52 -6.42 -4.55
C LEU A 462 27.22 -5.05 -4.68
N SER A 463 26.88 -4.07 -3.83
CA SER A 463 27.61 -2.80 -3.76
C SER A 463 29.09 -2.98 -3.36
N LEU A 464 29.42 -4.04 -2.62
CA LEU A 464 30.77 -4.38 -2.19
C LEU A 464 31.56 -5.16 -3.26
N PHE A 465 30.92 -5.54 -4.37
CA PHE A 465 31.60 -6.23 -5.46
C PHE A 465 32.50 -5.26 -6.24
N LEU A 466 33.78 -5.64 -6.38
CA LEU A 466 34.79 -4.90 -7.13
C LEU A 466 35.09 -5.60 -8.45
N VAL A 467 35.35 -4.80 -9.50
CA VAL A 467 35.82 -5.28 -10.80
C VAL A 467 37.32 -5.56 -10.72
N ASP A 468 37.67 -6.66 -10.04
CA ASP A 468 39.05 -7.06 -9.80
C ASP A 468 39.35 -8.43 -10.46
N PRO A 469 40.38 -8.55 -11.31
CA PRO A 469 40.69 -9.82 -11.98
C PRO A 469 41.15 -10.93 -11.00
N ASP A 470 41.58 -10.61 -9.78
CA ASP A 470 42.10 -11.56 -8.80
C ASP A 470 41.06 -12.66 -8.42
N PRO A 471 41.32 -13.94 -8.73
CA PRO A 471 40.43 -15.04 -8.36
C PRO A 471 40.28 -15.23 -6.84
N LEU A 472 41.28 -14.87 -6.03
CA LEU A 472 41.22 -15.04 -4.57
C LEU A 472 40.21 -14.08 -3.96
N LYS A 473 40.19 -12.81 -4.39
CA LYS A 473 39.18 -11.83 -3.95
C LYS A 473 37.77 -12.24 -4.36
N LEU A 474 37.60 -12.87 -5.52
CA LEU A 474 36.30 -13.41 -5.93
C LEU A 474 35.84 -14.55 -5.01
N GLU A 475 36.73 -15.47 -4.62
CA GLU A 475 36.40 -16.58 -3.72
C GLU A 475 36.07 -16.08 -2.29
N ASP A 476 36.84 -15.11 -1.81
CA ASP A 476 36.66 -14.45 -0.50
C ASP A 476 35.36 -13.62 -0.44
N PHE A 477 34.96 -13.02 -1.57
CA PHE A 477 33.64 -12.41 -1.75
C PHE A 477 32.53 -13.47 -1.77
N LEU A 478 32.67 -14.54 -2.57
CA LEU A 478 31.69 -15.63 -2.69
C LEU A 478 31.41 -16.31 -1.34
N GLU A 479 32.42 -16.48 -0.49
CA GLU A 479 32.23 -17.04 0.86
C GLU A 479 31.36 -16.17 1.77
N LYS A 480 31.55 -14.84 1.72
CA LYS A 480 30.75 -13.89 2.49
C LYS A 480 29.36 -13.71 1.89
N PHE A 481 29.27 -13.73 0.55
CA PHE A 481 28.03 -13.60 -0.20
C PHE A 481 27.12 -14.82 -0.01
N ALA A 482 27.67 -16.03 0.01
CA ALA A 482 26.91 -17.26 0.22
C ALA A 482 26.18 -17.30 1.58
N LYS A 483 26.61 -16.51 2.57
CA LYS A 483 25.88 -16.34 3.84
C LYS A 483 24.53 -15.62 3.68
N GLN A 484 24.32 -14.91 2.56
CA GLN A 484 23.02 -14.32 2.20
C GLN A 484 22.11 -15.30 1.44
N CYS A 485 22.58 -16.51 1.12
CA CYS A 485 21.75 -17.59 0.58
C CYS A 485 20.97 -18.31 1.68
N ALA A 486 19.97 -19.10 1.28
CA ALA A 486 19.19 -19.88 2.21
C ALA A 486 20.01 -21.03 2.78
N SER A 487 19.87 -21.30 4.08
CA SER A 487 20.43 -22.48 4.73
C SER A 487 19.66 -23.73 4.32
N LEU A 488 20.24 -24.90 4.58
CA LEU A 488 19.60 -26.17 4.29
C LEU A 488 18.31 -26.36 5.11
N GLU A 489 18.29 -25.83 6.33
CA GLU A 489 17.16 -25.83 7.27
C GLU A 489 16.05 -24.91 6.77
N GLU A 490 16.38 -23.68 6.37
CA GLU A 490 15.41 -22.73 5.78
C GLU A 490 14.75 -23.31 4.52
N LEU A 491 15.53 -23.94 3.63
CA LEU A 491 14.99 -24.61 2.45
C LEU A 491 14.12 -25.82 2.83
N LYS A 492 14.52 -26.62 3.82
CA LYS A 492 13.71 -27.75 4.32
C LYS A 492 12.39 -27.30 4.93
N VAL A 493 12.34 -26.14 5.61
CA VAL A 493 11.07 -25.57 6.10
C VAL A 493 10.23 -25.07 4.92
N ALA A 494 10.80 -24.29 4.00
CA ALA A 494 10.07 -23.73 2.86
C ALA A 494 9.45 -24.81 1.94
N PHE A 495 10.18 -25.90 1.68
CA PHE A 495 9.71 -27.03 0.87
C PHE A 495 9.04 -28.15 1.69
N ARG A 496 8.79 -27.98 3.00
CA ARG A 496 8.05 -28.98 3.79
C ARG A 496 6.68 -29.25 3.14
N PRO A 497 6.33 -30.51 2.81
CA PRO A 497 5.01 -30.86 2.28
C PRO A 497 3.88 -30.35 3.20
N GLN A 498 2.85 -29.76 2.60
CA GLN A 498 1.68 -29.22 3.29
C GLN A 498 0.50 -30.20 3.28
N MET A 499 0.49 -31.16 2.36
CA MET A 499 -0.59 -32.13 2.19
C MET A 499 -0.22 -33.50 2.75
N ASP A 500 -1.16 -34.17 3.43
CA ASP A 500 -0.94 -35.55 3.87
C ASP A 500 -0.78 -36.50 2.66
N PRO A 501 0.16 -37.46 2.67
CA PRO A 501 0.38 -38.36 1.54
C PRO A 501 -0.85 -39.16 1.09
N ARG A 502 -1.79 -39.47 1.99
CA ARG A 502 -3.07 -40.14 1.66
C ARG A 502 -4.03 -39.18 0.96
N GLN A 503 -4.08 -37.93 1.42
CA GLN A 503 -4.87 -36.87 0.77
C GLN A 503 -4.36 -36.61 -0.65
N LEU A 504 -3.04 -36.49 -0.84
CA LEU A 504 -2.45 -36.33 -2.18
C LEU A 504 -2.75 -37.54 -3.08
N SER A 505 -2.62 -38.77 -2.55
CA SER A 505 -2.96 -39.99 -3.28
C SER A 505 -4.44 -40.02 -3.71
N MET A 506 -5.35 -39.59 -2.85
CA MET A 506 -6.78 -39.44 -3.15
C MET A 506 -7.01 -38.39 -4.25
N MET A 507 -6.35 -37.22 -4.16
CA MET A 507 -6.46 -36.16 -5.17
C MET A 507 -5.91 -36.59 -6.54
N LEU A 508 -4.84 -37.38 -6.58
CA LEU A 508 -4.31 -37.97 -7.81
C LEU A 508 -5.27 -39.00 -8.43
N MET A 509 -5.90 -39.86 -7.64
CA MET A 509 -6.94 -40.77 -8.14
C MET A 509 -8.18 -40.00 -8.64
N LEU A 510 -8.60 -38.93 -7.96
CA LEU A 510 -9.68 -38.06 -8.41
C LEU A 510 -9.35 -37.34 -9.72
N ALA A 511 -8.11 -36.89 -9.90
CA ALA A 511 -7.65 -36.26 -11.15
C ALA A 511 -7.76 -37.19 -12.37
N GLN A 512 -7.65 -38.51 -12.16
CA GLN A 512 -7.79 -39.52 -13.22
C GLN A 512 -9.24 -39.99 -13.40
N SER A 513 -10.02 -40.10 -12.32
CA SER A 513 -11.35 -40.72 -12.33
C SER A 513 -12.52 -39.74 -12.46
N ASN A 514 -12.42 -38.53 -11.91
CA ASN A 514 -13.46 -37.51 -11.99
C ASN A 514 -12.88 -36.08 -11.93
N PRO A 515 -12.43 -35.52 -13.09
CA PRO A 515 -11.84 -34.18 -13.16
C PRO A 515 -12.79 -33.04 -12.72
N GLN A 516 -14.11 -33.23 -12.86
CA GLN A 516 -15.11 -32.24 -12.45
C GLN A 516 -15.22 -32.15 -10.93
N LEU A 517 -15.20 -33.30 -10.24
CA LEU A 517 -15.18 -33.35 -8.78
C LEU A 517 -13.85 -32.82 -8.21
N LEU A 518 -12.73 -33.06 -8.90
CA LEU A 518 -11.45 -32.44 -8.52
C LEU A 518 -11.56 -30.91 -8.52
N ALA A 519 -12.10 -30.31 -9.57
CA ALA A 519 -12.22 -28.85 -9.71
C ALA A 519 -13.06 -28.16 -8.60
N LEU A 520 -13.89 -28.91 -7.88
CA LEU A 520 -14.66 -28.43 -6.73
C LEU A 520 -13.89 -28.50 -5.39
N ILE A 521 -12.82 -29.31 -5.33
CA ILE A 521 -12.07 -29.62 -4.09
C ILE A 521 -10.65 -29.04 -4.14
N GLY A 522 -10.10 -28.82 -5.33
CA GLY A 522 -8.80 -28.20 -5.55
C GLY A 522 -8.52 -27.97 -7.03
N THR A 523 -7.27 -27.67 -7.38
CA THR A 523 -6.87 -27.51 -8.79
C THR A 523 -5.75 -28.47 -9.14
N LYS A 524 -5.65 -28.83 -10.43
CA LYS A 524 -4.52 -29.61 -10.95
C LYS A 524 -3.17 -28.87 -10.74
N ALA A 525 -3.19 -27.54 -10.77
CA ALA A 525 -2.02 -26.71 -10.46
C ALA A 525 -1.57 -26.88 -9.00
N ASN A 526 -2.49 -26.91 -8.04
CA ASN A 526 -2.16 -27.12 -6.63
C ASN A 526 -1.58 -28.52 -6.38
N ILE A 527 -2.10 -29.55 -7.07
CA ILE A 527 -1.51 -30.91 -7.02
C ILE A 527 -0.07 -30.90 -7.56
N ASN A 528 0.16 -30.28 -8.71
CA ASN A 528 1.50 -30.21 -9.31
C ASN A 528 2.49 -29.49 -8.38
N LYS A 529 2.10 -28.35 -7.80
CA LYS A 529 2.94 -27.62 -6.82
C LYS A 529 3.29 -28.47 -5.59
N GLU A 530 2.37 -29.29 -5.11
CA GLU A 530 2.63 -30.18 -3.98
C GLU A 530 3.56 -31.35 -4.35
N LEU A 531 3.45 -31.88 -5.59
CA LEU A 531 4.40 -32.87 -6.11
C LEU A 531 5.81 -32.29 -6.25
N ASP A 532 5.94 -31.10 -6.85
CA ASP A 532 7.21 -30.39 -6.99
C ASP A 532 7.85 -30.14 -5.61
N ARG A 533 7.04 -29.70 -4.64
CA ARG A 533 7.45 -29.48 -3.24
C ARG A 533 7.98 -30.77 -2.60
N ILE A 534 7.29 -31.90 -2.75
CA ILE A 534 7.74 -33.21 -2.23
C ILE A 534 9.06 -33.64 -2.89
N GLU A 535 9.21 -33.45 -4.21
CA GLU A 535 10.44 -33.79 -4.92
C GLU A 535 11.63 -32.95 -4.43
N GLN A 536 11.45 -31.64 -4.28
CA GLN A 536 12.48 -30.74 -3.74
C GLN A 536 12.82 -31.07 -2.29
N PHE A 537 11.83 -31.36 -1.45
CA PHE A 537 12.05 -31.76 -0.06
C PHE A 537 12.89 -33.04 0.05
N SER A 538 12.59 -34.05 -0.78
CA SER A 538 13.35 -35.31 -0.85
C SER A 538 14.81 -35.07 -1.27
N LYS A 539 15.04 -34.23 -2.29
CA LYS A 539 16.41 -33.81 -2.70
C LYS A 539 17.15 -33.11 -1.56
N LEU A 540 16.48 -32.21 -0.83
CA LEU A 540 17.06 -31.47 0.31
C LEU A 540 17.35 -32.38 1.52
N GLN A 541 16.67 -33.52 1.68
CA GLN A 541 17.00 -34.48 2.73
C GLN A 541 18.33 -35.21 2.48
N GLN A 542 18.71 -35.41 1.22
CA GLN A 542 19.94 -36.13 0.83
C GLN A 542 21.17 -35.22 0.73
N LEU A 543 20.96 -33.90 0.65
CA LEU A 543 21.99 -32.90 0.40
C LEU A 543 22.67 -32.46 1.71
N THR A 544 24.00 -32.29 1.73
CA THR A 544 24.70 -31.70 2.90
C THR A 544 24.79 -30.18 2.80
N ALA A 545 25.08 -29.50 3.92
CA ALA A 545 25.31 -28.07 3.94
C ALA A 545 26.55 -27.65 3.12
N ALA A 546 27.58 -28.51 3.03
CA ALA A 546 28.76 -28.28 2.22
C ALA A 546 28.46 -28.37 0.71
N ASP A 547 27.63 -29.34 0.31
CA ASP A 547 27.17 -29.47 -1.08
C ASP A 547 26.31 -28.26 -1.49
N LEU A 548 25.43 -27.81 -0.60
CA LEU A 548 24.61 -26.60 -0.82
C LEU A 548 25.49 -25.36 -1.02
N LEU A 549 26.48 -25.18 -0.15
CA LEU A 549 27.42 -24.05 -0.24
C LEU A 549 28.21 -24.09 -1.54
N SER A 550 28.75 -25.25 -1.93
CA SER A 550 29.48 -25.46 -3.18
C SER A 550 28.62 -25.13 -4.41
N ARG A 551 27.39 -25.69 -4.46
CA ARG A 551 26.41 -25.42 -5.53
C ARG A 551 26.06 -23.93 -5.62
N ASN A 552 25.78 -23.30 -4.49
CA ASN A 552 25.43 -21.88 -4.44
C ASN A 552 26.61 -21.00 -4.89
N LYS A 553 27.85 -21.29 -4.46
CA LYS A 553 29.05 -20.61 -4.97
C LYS A 553 29.19 -20.75 -6.49
N GLY A 554 28.88 -21.93 -7.05
CA GLY A 554 28.87 -22.17 -8.49
C GLY A 554 27.95 -21.21 -9.26
N HIS A 555 26.66 -21.19 -8.91
CA HIS A 555 25.68 -20.30 -9.55
C HIS A 555 26.04 -18.81 -9.43
N TRP A 556 26.47 -18.38 -8.23
CA TRP A 556 26.89 -16.98 -8.03
C TRP A 556 28.16 -16.64 -8.81
N LYS A 557 29.11 -17.56 -8.97
CA LYS A 557 30.33 -17.34 -9.76
C LYS A 557 30.01 -17.13 -11.23
N GLU A 558 29.11 -17.94 -11.81
CA GLU A 558 28.66 -17.80 -13.20
C GLU A 558 27.98 -16.44 -13.45
N TRP A 559 27.05 -16.03 -12.57
CA TRP A 559 26.39 -14.73 -12.71
C TRP A 559 27.34 -13.54 -12.46
N LEU A 560 28.20 -13.61 -11.43
CA LEU A 560 29.17 -12.55 -11.14
C LEU A 560 30.20 -12.34 -12.26
N GLN A 561 30.53 -13.39 -13.03
CA GLN A 561 31.36 -13.25 -14.24
C GLN A 561 30.67 -12.42 -15.32
N LYS A 562 29.37 -12.66 -15.57
CA LYS A 562 28.57 -11.85 -16.51
C LYS A 562 28.39 -10.42 -16.02
N TYR A 563 28.09 -10.24 -14.73
CA TYR A 563 27.98 -8.92 -14.10
C TYR A 563 29.31 -8.14 -14.19
N ARG A 564 30.45 -8.78 -13.93
CA ARG A 564 31.79 -8.19 -14.10
C ARG A 564 32.01 -7.73 -15.55
N ALA A 565 31.78 -8.61 -16.54
CA ALA A 565 31.93 -8.26 -17.95
C ALA A 565 30.99 -7.11 -18.39
N ARG A 566 29.84 -6.93 -17.71
CA ARG A 566 28.96 -5.77 -17.91
C ARG A 566 29.47 -4.48 -17.26
N LEU A 567 30.05 -4.57 -16.06
CA LEU A 567 30.69 -3.42 -15.39
C LEU A 567 31.96 -2.97 -16.12
N GLU A 568 32.72 -3.89 -16.73
CA GLU A 568 33.87 -3.55 -17.58
C GLU A 568 33.48 -2.64 -18.76
N LYS A 569 32.25 -2.80 -19.31
CA LYS A 569 31.70 -1.89 -20.33
C LYS A 569 31.36 -0.49 -19.78
N GLU A 570 30.93 -0.38 -18.52
CA GLU A 570 30.76 0.92 -17.86
C GLU A 570 32.11 1.62 -17.68
N ILE A 571 33.11 0.89 -17.17
CA ILE A 571 34.47 1.39 -16.93
C ILE A 571 35.12 1.84 -18.25
N GLY A 572 34.92 1.09 -19.34
CA GLY A 572 35.39 1.46 -20.68
C GLY A 572 34.73 2.71 -21.28
N SER A 573 33.64 3.22 -20.68
CA SER A 573 32.94 4.44 -21.12
C SER A 573 33.27 5.69 -20.29
N VAL A 574 34.13 5.57 -19.25
CA VAL A 574 34.53 6.69 -18.36
C VAL A 574 36.03 6.94 -18.39
N SER A 575 36.44 8.15 -18.00
CA SER A 575 37.86 8.53 -17.91
C SER A 575 38.55 8.07 -16.62
N ASP A 576 37.80 7.78 -15.56
CA ASP A 576 38.31 7.46 -14.23
C ASP A 576 37.45 6.36 -13.58
N ALA A 577 38.06 5.19 -13.35
CA ALA A 577 37.39 4.02 -12.81
C ALA A 577 37.16 4.11 -11.29
N GLU A 578 37.99 4.85 -10.55
CA GLU A 578 37.85 5.01 -9.09
C GLU A 578 36.69 5.96 -8.78
N VAL A 579 36.62 7.09 -9.49
CA VAL A 579 35.51 8.05 -9.41
C VAL A 579 34.20 7.40 -9.85
N TRP A 580 34.20 6.63 -10.94
CA TRP A 580 33.02 5.88 -11.36
C TRP A 580 32.58 4.85 -10.31
N ASN A 581 33.50 4.10 -9.71
CA ASN A 581 33.13 3.10 -8.70
C ASN A 581 32.59 3.76 -7.41
N ALA A 582 33.13 4.92 -7.01
CA ALA A 582 32.60 5.69 -5.89
C ALA A 582 31.14 6.13 -6.15
N GLU A 583 30.84 6.67 -7.33
CA GLU A 583 29.47 7.06 -7.70
C GLU A 583 28.55 5.83 -7.86
N ARG A 584 29.05 4.73 -8.45
CA ARG A 584 28.34 3.44 -8.52
C ARG A 584 27.89 2.98 -7.13
N VAL A 585 28.81 2.93 -6.17
CA VAL A 585 28.51 2.47 -4.79
C VAL A 585 27.51 3.41 -4.11
N LYS A 586 27.63 4.73 -4.31
CA LYS A 586 26.68 5.75 -3.82
C LYS A 586 25.28 5.59 -4.42
N ILE A 587 25.16 5.36 -5.72
CA ILE A 587 23.87 5.10 -6.39
C ILE A 587 23.28 3.77 -5.93
N MET A 588 24.08 2.70 -5.83
CA MET A 588 23.61 1.42 -5.31
C MET A 588 23.12 1.56 -3.86
N ASN A 589 23.86 2.22 -2.98
CA ASN A 589 23.47 2.38 -1.58
C ASN A 589 22.24 3.28 -1.37
N SER A 590 21.92 4.19 -2.29
CA SER A 590 20.69 5.00 -2.28
C SER A 590 19.49 4.35 -2.97
N ASN A 591 19.66 3.19 -3.64
CA ASN A 591 18.58 2.42 -4.27
C ASN A 591 18.40 1.02 -3.66
N ASN A 592 19.38 0.54 -2.89
CA ASN A 592 19.35 -0.74 -2.17
C ASN A 592 19.27 -0.49 -0.67
N PRO A 593 18.09 -0.64 -0.05
CA PRO A 593 17.93 -0.39 1.38
C PRO A 593 18.78 -1.38 2.19
N LYS A 594 19.26 -0.90 3.34
CA LYS A 594 19.88 -1.70 4.40
C LYS A 594 18.81 -2.26 5.36
N TYR A 595 17.67 -1.58 5.47
CA TYR A 595 16.54 -1.97 6.33
C TYR A 595 15.21 -1.92 5.57
N ILE A 596 14.38 -2.93 5.76
CA ILE A 596 13.00 -3.05 5.27
C ILE A 596 12.11 -3.60 6.39
N LEU A 597 10.80 -3.38 6.34
CA LEU A 597 9.86 -3.91 7.34
C LEU A 597 9.59 -5.41 7.11
N ARG A 598 10.58 -6.26 7.43
CA ARG A 598 10.45 -7.72 7.41
C ARG A 598 9.37 -8.16 8.41
N ASN A 599 8.68 -9.25 8.12
CA ASN A 599 7.55 -9.69 8.95
C ASN A 599 7.93 -9.96 10.41
N TYR A 600 9.14 -10.48 10.68
CA TYR A 600 9.60 -10.71 12.06
C TYR A 600 9.91 -9.40 12.82
N ILE A 601 10.35 -8.34 12.13
CA ILE A 601 10.61 -7.03 12.74
C ILE A 601 9.28 -6.41 13.20
N ALA A 602 8.26 -6.48 12.33
CA ALA A 602 6.91 -6.10 12.70
C ALA A 602 6.39 -6.95 13.88
N GLN A 603 6.60 -8.27 13.86
CA GLN A 603 6.16 -9.18 14.91
C GLN A 603 6.82 -8.88 16.26
N ASN A 604 8.13 -8.65 16.32
CA ASN A 604 8.83 -8.23 17.54
C ASN A 604 8.22 -6.96 18.14
N ALA A 605 7.96 -5.95 17.30
CA ALA A 605 7.37 -4.68 17.73
C ALA A 605 5.91 -4.84 18.22
N ILE A 606 5.16 -5.77 17.65
CA ILE A 606 3.80 -6.14 18.10
C ILE A 606 3.86 -6.86 19.45
N GLU A 607 4.72 -7.87 19.60
CA GLU A 607 4.87 -8.63 20.85
C GLU A 607 5.28 -7.72 22.02
N ALA A 608 6.16 -6.73 21.79
CA ALA A 608 6.46 -5.69 22.78
C ALA A 608 5.23 -4.83 23.12
N ALA A 609 4.53 -4.32 22.10
CA ALA A 609 3.39 -3.41 22.28
C ALA A 609 2.17 -4.07 22.95
N GLU A 610 1.92 -5.36 22.71
CA GLU A 610 0.88 -6.13 23.39
C GLU A 610 1.15 -6.21 24.90
N ASN A 611 2.42 -6.39 25.28
CA ASN A 611 2.90 -6.33 26.67
C ASN A 611 2.95 -4.89 27.24
N GLY A 612 2.67 -3.87 26.43
CA GLY A 612 2.62 -2.46 26.84
C GLY A 612 3.91 -1.67 26.63
N ASP A 613 4.93 -2.27 26.03
CA ASP A 613 6.17 -1.59 25.64
C ASP A 613 6.08 -1.08 24.20
N PHE A 614 6.06 0.24 24.03
CA PHE A 614 6.02 0.88 22.71
C PHE A 614 7.40 1.32 22.20
N THR A 615 8.47 1.11 22.98
CA THR A 615 9.84 1.53 22.59
C THR A 615 10.30 0.84 21.31
N GLU A 616 10.03 -0.45 21.16
CA GLU A 616 10.37 -1.23 19.97
C GLU A 616 9.69 -0.70 18.70
N VAL A 617 8.39 -0.34 18.78
CA VAL A 617 7.67 0.27 17.64
C VAL A 617 8.30 1.61 17.25
N ARG A 618 8.69 2.43 18.25
CA ARG A 618 9.34 3.74 18.04
C ARG A 618 10.77 3.58 17.51
N LYS A 619 11.51 2.54 17.91
CA LYS A 619 12.84 2.16 17.40
C LYS A 619 12.76 1.72 15.93
N VAL A 620 11.84 0.82 15.60
CA VAL A 620 11.59 0.35 14.23
C VAL A 620 11.17 1.50 13.31
N LEU A 621 10.32 2.44 13.77
CA LEU A 621 9.99 3.65 13.01
C LEU A 621 11.25 4.47 12.66
N LYS A 622 12.08 4.83 13.66
CA LYS A 622 13.33 5.59 13.47
C LYS A 622 14.38 4.90 12.58
N LEU A 623 14.26 3.59 12.39
CA LEU A 623 15.07 2.81 11.47
C LEU A 623 14.55 2.93 10.04
N LEU A 624 13.23 2.77 9.87
CA LEU A 624 12.53 2.84 8.59
C LEU A 624 12.45 4.26 8.01
N GLU A 625 12.61 5.30 8.83
CA GLU A 625 12.81 6.70 8.38
C GLU A 625 14.10 6.90 7.56
N LYS A 626 15.08 6.01 7.72
CA LYS A 626 16.43 6.10 7.11
C LYS A 626 16.88 4.75 6.53
N PRO A 627 16.12 4.13 5.61
CA PRO A 627 16.29 2.72 5.25
C PRO A 627 17.56 2.44 4.45
N TYR A 628 18.20 3.47 3.88
CA TYR A 628 19.43 3.39 3.07
C TYR A 628 20.73 3.65 3.84
N GLU A 629 20.64 4.30 5.01
CA GLU A 629 21.80 4.74 5.80
C GLU A 629 22.46 3.56 6.53
N LEU A 630 23.77 3.67 6.74
CA LEU A 630 24.50 2.87 7.73
C LEU A 630 24.52 3.65 9.04
N LYS A 631 23.78 3.18 10.05
CA LYS A 631 23.91 3.67 11.44
C LYS A 631 24.76 2.70 12.24
N GLU A 632 26.02 3.04 12.47
CA GLU A 632 26.92 2.26 13.34
C GLU A 632 26.43 2.24 14.81
N SER A 633 25.62 3.24 15.21
CA SER A 633 25.25 3.48 16.62
C SER A 633 24.10 2.63 17.18
N PHE A 634 23.26 2.01 16.35
CA PHE A 634 22.11 1.23 16.83
C PHE A 634 22.42 -0.25 17.02
N ASP A 635 23.38 -0.80 16.28
CA ASP A 635 23.81 -2.18 16.48
C ASP A 635 24.78 -2.23 17.69
N VAL A 636 25.82 -1.38 17.76
CA VAL A 636 26.93 -1.58 18.73
C VAL A 636 26.66 -1.10 20.17
N GLN A 637 25.89 -0.02 20.40
CA GLN A 637 25.72 0.51 21.78
C GLN A 637 24.68 -0.27 22.59
N GLU A 638 23.56 -0.68 21.99
CA GLU A 638 22.57 -1.53 22.68
C GLU A 638 23.05 -2.99 22.82
N GLU A 639 23.89 -3.51 21.90
CA GLU A 639 24.52 -4.84 22.07
C GLU A 639 25.34 -4.92 23.36
N LEU A 640 26.09 -3.85 23.71
CA LEU A 640 26.89 -3.80 24.94
C LEU A 640 26.04 -3.61 26.21
N GLU A 641 25.02 -2.77 26.17
CA GLU A 641 24.13 -2.53 27.32
C GLU A 641 23.19 -3.74 27.60
N GLU A 642 22.72 -4.45 26.56
CA GLU A 642 21.93 -5.68 26.74
C GLU A 642 22.78 -6.89 27.17
N GLU A 643 24.03 -7.05 26.72
CA GLU A 643 24.90 -8.13 27.23
C GLU A 643 25.20 -7.98 28.73
N GLU A 644 25.48 -6.77 29.22
CA GLU A 644 25.65 -6.52 30.67
C GLU A 644 24.34 -6.76 31.45
N ALA A 645 23.19 -6.35 30.91
CA ALA A 645 21.88 -6.57 31.54
C ALA A 645 21.50 -8.06 31.61
N VAL A 646 21.73 -8.84 30.55
CA VAL A 646 21.45 -10.28 30.50
C VAL A 646 22.41 -11.07 31.40
N ALA A 647 23.69 -10.66 31.49
CA ALA A 647 24.64 -11.23 32.44
C ALA A 647 24.22 -10.99 33.91
N GLY A 648 23.57 -9.86 34.22
CA GLY A 648 23.02 -9.58 35.54
C GLY A 648 21.69 -10.28 35.87
N ALA A 649 20.90 -10.67 34.85
CA ALA A 649 19.52 -11.13 35.02
C ALA A 649 19.31 -12.65 34.88
N ALA A 650 20.37 -13.45 34.73
CA ALA A 650 20.33 -14.90 34.50
C ALA A 650 19.92 -15.74 35.74
N ALA A 651 18.74 -15.45 36.31
CA ALA A 651 18.17 -16.16 37.46
C ALA A 651 16.63 -16.28 37.43
N CYS A 652 15.99 -16.36 36.26
CA CYS A 652 14.66 -16.97 36.12
C CYS A 652 14.33 -17.37 34.67
N SER A 653 13.47 -18.36 34.49
CA SER A 653 13.26 -19.05 33.22
C SER A 653 12.43 -18.29 32.18
N SER A 654 13.09 -17.73 31.18
CA SER A 654 12.58 -17.65 29.81
C SER A 654 13.75 -17.71 28.83
N VAL A 655 13.57 -18.33 27.66
CA VAL A 655 14.65 -18.44 26.66
C VAL A 655 14.80 -17.07 26.00
N SER A 656 15.82 -16.30 26.39
CA SER A 656 16.12 -15.01 25.78
C SER A 656 16.44 -15.23 24.29
N ARG A 657 15.52 -14.82 23.41
CA ARG A 657 15.77 -14.82 21.96
C ARG A 657 16.92 -13.85 21.70
N ILE A 658 18.04 -14.35 21.17
CA ILE A 658 19.15 -13.50 20.72
C ILE A 658 18.59 -12.49 19.70
N ARG A 659 18.69 -11.20 20.02
CA ARG A 659 18.26 -10.12 19.12
C ARG A 659 19.26 -10.05 17.95
N LEU A 660 18.82 -10.47 16.77
CA LEU A 660 19.59 -10.31 15.55
C LEU A 660 19.47 -8.86 15.04
N PRO A 661 20.55 -8.24 14.54
CA PRO A 661 20.49 -6.94 13.90
C PRO A 661 19.45 -6.90 12.78
N TYR A 662 18.62 -5.87 12.71
CA TYR A 662 17.53 -5.78 11.70
C TYR A 662 17.98 -5.62 10.24
N SER A 663 19.30 -5.62 10.00
CA SER A 663 19.89 -5.74 8.66
C SER A 663 20.44 -7.13 8.32
N SER A 664 20.32 -8.12 9.22
CA SER A 664 20.67 -9.51 8.93
C SER A 664 19.57 -10.20 8.10
N LYS A 665 19.86 -11.44 7.71
CA LYS A 665 18.80 -12.39 7.35
C LYS A 665 17.80 -12.55 8.51
N PRO A 666 16.53 -12.91 8.25
CA PRO A 666 15.59 -13.25 9.31
C PRO A 666 16.04 -14.48 10.12
N PRO A 667 15.64 -14.60 11.39
CA PRO A 667 15.84 -15.83 12.17
C PRO A 667 14.97 -16.98 11.64
N LEU A 668 15.40 -18.24 11.84
CA LEU A 668 14.69 -19.42 11.32
C LEU A 668 13.19 -19.45 11.66
N TRP A 669 12.81 -19.08 12.88
CA TRP A 669 11.41 -19.07 13.33
C TRP A 669 10.52 -18.10 12.54
N ALA A 670 11.09 -17.07 11.91
CA ALA A 670 10.33 -16.14 11.07
C ALA A 670 9.70 -16.82 9.85
N SER A 671 10.26 -17.96 9.40
CA SER A 671 9.70 -18.75 8.28
C SER A 671 8.35 -19.42 8.59
N GLU A 672 7.96 -19.47 9.86
CA GLU A 672 6.66 -19.99 10.31
C GLU A 672 5.61 -18.87 10.54
N LEU A 673 5.97 -17.59 10.32
CA LEU A 673 5.04 -16.46 10.47
C LEU A 673 4.02 -16.41 9.32
N CYS A 674 2.75 -16.61 9.65
CA CYS A 674 1.62 -16.37 8.77
C CYS A 674 1.02 -14.98 9.03
N VAL A 675 0.72 -14.22 7.96
CA VAL A 675 0.00 -12.95 8.04
C VAL A 675 -1.38 -13.09 7.37
N THR A 676 -2.42 -12.68 8.09
CA THR A 676 -3.84 -12.79 7.72
C THR A 676 -4.56 -11.45 7.80
#